data_AF-A0ABD6QUQ6-F1
#
_entry.id   AF-A0ABD6QUQ6-F1
#
_cell.length_a   1.000
_cell.length_b   1.000
_cell.length_c   1.000
_cell.angle_alpha   90.00
_cell.angle_beta   90.00
_cell.angle_gamma   90.00
#
_symmetry.space_group_name_H-M   'P 1'
#
loop_
_entity.id
_entity.type
_entity.pdbx_description
1 polymer ?
#
loop_
_entity_poly.entity_id
_entity_poly.type
_entity_poly.pdbx_seq_one_letter_code
_entity_poly.pdbx_strand_id
1 'polypeptide(L)'
;MKLPKALNEATAGAALKYHIKRALERSHSISDFSKQLELSAKNAKFSNNTLKIIEELTNGVKSASEELSKKASDLQHATTPLKEFGKNYPEFALKPKEALEKLLQERNGQVAGAAYRDDLGGIDFVWGTPKTKESVGYGLAHVLERREQQALADGLSEAEAKEYALNIVKSIPEVLEKGTKGTDHLGRVFVDYGNKRVGLNNTWNNKDLENHWVISSYELRDTTEKPTHFPTSQAITKEKDIHSLNSVEPNPTTNALKTQESLSPLEQANAEKLAKLESEALQSEQEFLKAKEQEKQRKEALKKKLEHERGNAGNIESQTKIEVGEDIPTEIQAQIPKSRVRLNEREIYDLDYAIVKAKDLKPSFTTGGTQKRTDMNEEQIKSIAENFDPKKIFGSGGFEDLPIILHDGQVIAGNHRIQGMLNFTPKSRYIYHKAIQEYYNIDLKPDELLVRVPHNRLNNTEINNLAASSNQGRFNSESDHAIAVLSHYEAKLKELDQKLDADSIYSLKNIVAKNLNFDKATHPNVTDSNLALLMYNMPRTKTQGIELLNRWQKAFSNDIKSYEKVKKMFVDNAGSFHNLIHDMNFPKVSLNAYLSDIMDRSFANLKNYQSTSESLKSLSEKFYKTSSLEMFEKSDQATSDISEILGGAIARFARFDDPSKALFEALKSDNIKKGLKEFKIADVTKDMFNPDSKEFKDIDIYDFTHYLLMANREPNENNPVLNRLIEAVKDMQ
;
A
#
# COMPACT_ATOMS: atom_id res chain seq x y z
N MET A 1 12.60 -51.47 31.90
CA MET A 1 12.08 -51.82 30.56
C MET A 1 12.69 -50.87 29.53
N LYS A 2 13.48 -51.36 28.56
CA LYS A 2 13.86 -50.58 27.37
C LYS A 2 12.76 -50.83 26.32
N LEU A 3 12.11 -49.76 25.86
CA LEU A 3 11.11 -49.84 24.79
C LEU A 3 11.76 -50.35 23.49
N PRO A 4 11.02 -51.13 22.66
CA PRO A 4 11.56 -51.71 21.44
C PRO A 4 11.95 -50.64 20.41
N LYS A 5 13.06 -50.88 19.70
CA LYS A 5 13.75 -49.93 18.80
C LYS A 5 12.82 -49.34 17.71
N ALA A 6 11.87 -50.12 17.21
CA ALA A 6 10.89 -49.69 16.20
C ALA A 6 9.88 -48.65 16.71
N LEU A 7 9.54 -48.67 18.01
CA LEU A 7 8.63 -47.68 18.61
C LEU A 7 9.30 -46.31 18.77
N ASN A 8 10.62 -46.27 18.92
CA ASN A 8 11.39 -45.03 19.02
C ASN A 8 11.54 -44.30 17.67
N GLU A 9 11.66 -45.02 16.55
CA GLU A 9 11.82 -44.42 15.22
C GLU A 9 10.52 -43.83 14.67
N ALA A 10 9.38 -44.52 14.83
CA ALA A 10 8.07 -44.00 14.44
C ALA A 10 7.68 -42.74 15.23
N THR A 11 7.99 -42.71 16.52
CA THR A 11 7.75 -41.55 17.40
C THR A 11 8.70 -40.39 17.06
N ALA A 12 9.96 -40.68 16.70
CA ALA A 12 10.93 -39.67 16.25
C ALA A 12 10.55 -39.08 14.87
N GLY A 13 10.04 -39.90 13.94
CA GLY A 13 9.55 -39.44 12.65
C GLY A 13 8.31 -38.54 12.75
N ALA A 14 7.36 -38.89 13.63
CA ALA A 14 6.19 -38.06 13.91
C ALA A 14 6.59 -36.71 14.55
N ALA A 15 7.56 -36.72 15.48
CA ALA A 15 8.09 -35.51 16.08
C ALA A 15 8.82 -34.63 15.03
N LEU A 16 9.68 -35.21 14.20
CA LEU A 16 10.35 -34.49 13.12
C LEU A 16 9.32 -33.84 12.17
N LYS A 17 8.30 -34.58 11.75
CA LYS A 17 7.22 -34.07 10.89
C LYS A 17 6.45 -32.91 11.54
N TYR A 18 6.19 -32.99 12.84
CA TYR A 18 5.58 -31.90 13.60
C TYR A 18 6.44 -30.64 13.61
N HIS A 19 7.75 -30.79 13.84
CA HIS A 19 8.68 -29.67 13.91
C HIS A 19 8.95 -29.03 12.54
N ILE A 20 9.02 -29.82 11.45
CA ILE A 20 9.07 -29.31 10.07
C ILE A 20 7.79 -28.53 9.74
N LYS A 21 6.61 -29.10 10.03
CA LYS A 21 5.33 -28.44 9.78
C LYS A 21 5.22 -27.11 10.53
N ARG A 22 5.64 -27.09 11.80
CA ARG A 22 5.62 -25.90 12.65
C ARG A 22 6.63 -24.84 12.20
N ALA A 23 7.80 -25.24 11.70
CA ALA A 23 8.75 -24.32 11.08
C ALA A 23 8.17 -23.72 9.80
N LEU A 24 7.48 -24.52 8.97
CA LEU A 24 6.83 -24.06 7.74
C LEU A 24 5.70 -23.06 8.02
N GLU A 25 4.83 -23.36 8.99
CA GLU A 25 3.70 -22.49 9.38
C GLU A 25 4.14 -21.14 9.98
N ARG A 26 5.40 -21.03 10.44
CA ARG A 26 5.91 -19.85 11.15
C ARG A 26 6.92 -19.03 10.36
N SER A 27 7.24 -19.46 9.15
CA SER A 27 8.28 -18.85 8.35
C SER A 27 7.69 -18.14 7.15
N HIS A 28 8.19 -16.93 6.89
CA HIS A 28 7.75 -16.10 5.76
C HIS A 28 8.83 -16.01 4.68
N SER A 29 9.97 -16.66 4.91
CA SER A 29 11.05 -16.81 3.95
C SER A 29 11.73 -18.17 4.11
N ILE A 30 12.47 -18.61 3.09
CA ILE A 30 13.27 -19.85 3.13
C ILE A 30 14.34 -19.76 4.23
N SER A 31 14.95 -18.58 4.42
CA SER A 31 15.91 -18.32 5.50
C SER A 31 15.26 -18.46 6.88
N ASP A 32 14.05 -17.93 7.06
CA ASP A 32 13.32 -18.06 8.32
C ASP A 32 12.92 -19.52 8.57
N PHE A 33 12.55 -20.27 7.52
CA PHE A 33 12.24 -21.70 7.63
C PHE A 33 13.43 -22.49 8.16
N SER A 34 14.61 -22.32 7.56
CA SER A 34 15.84 -22.97 8.02
C SER A 34 16.18 -22.61 9.47
N LYS A 35 16.07 -21.32 9.83
CA LYS A 35 16.35 -20.83 11.18
C LYS A 35 15.36 -21.37 12.23
N GLN A 36 14.06 -21.39 11.91
CA GLN A 36 13.02 -21.93 12.78
C GLN A 36 13.16 -23.44 12.95
N LEU A 37 13.51 -24.16 11.88
CA LEU A 37 13.73 -25.60 11.93
C LEU A 37 14.96 -25.94 12.79
N GLU A 38 16.06 -25.21 12.65
CA GLU A 38 17.25 -25.36 13.50
C GLU A 38 16.98 -25.04 14.98
N LEU A 39 16.26 -23.95 15.26
CA LEU A 39 15.87 -23.59 16.63
C LEU A 39 14.97 -24.66 17.24
N SER A 40 14.03 -25.15 16.44
CA SER A 40 13.13 -26.23 16.81
C SER A 40 13.90 -27.53 17.08
N ALA A 41 14.93 -27.83 16.29
CA ALA A 41 15.79 -29.00 16.44
C ALA A 41 16.71 -28.93 17.67
N LYS A 42 17.16 -27.73 18.07
CA LYS A 42 17.93 -27.52 19.30
C LYS A 42 17.08 -27.67 20.57
N ASN A 43 15.80 -27.31 20.48
CA ASN A 43 14.87 -27.35 21.62
C ASN A 43 14.23 -28.72 21.82
N ALA A 44 13.96 -29.45 20.75
CA ALA A 44 13.51 -30.83 20.79
C ALA A 44 14.73 -31.73 21.00
N LYS A 45 14.83 -32.46 22.11
CA LYS A 45 15.95 -33.38 22.43
C LYS A 45 15.99 -34.58 21.46
N PHE A 46 16.27 -34.32 20.19
CA PHE A 46 16.26 -35.30 19.11
C PHE A 46 17.45 -36.27 19.21
N SER A 47 17.30 -37.43 18.59
CA SER A 47 18.41 -38.38 18.44
C SER A 47 19.46 -37.81 17.46
N ASN A 48 20.72 -38.23 17.60
CA ASN A 48 21.80 -37.82 16.68
C ASN A 48 21.48 -38.13 15.21
N ASN A 49 20.79 -39.23 14.92
CA ASN A 49 20.36 -39.56 13.56
C ASN A 49 19.31 -38.57 13.03
N THR A 50 18.36 -38.15 13.87
CA THR A 50 17.34 -37.17 13.49
C THR A 50 17.95 -35.78 13.29
N LEU A 51 18.93 -35.39 14.11
CA LEU A 51 19.67 -34.14 13.93
C LEU A 51 20.45 -34.12 12.61
N LYS A 52 21.04 -35.26 12.22
CA LYS A 52 21.70 -35.40 10.92
C LYS A 52 20.74 -35.24 9.73
N ILE A 53 19.54 -35.82 9.82
CA ILE A 53 18.49 -35.65 8.78
C ILE A 53 18.05 -34.19 8.69
N ILE A 54 17.92 -33.49 9.83
CA ILE A 54 17.57 -32.06 9.85
C ILE A 54 18.70 -31.23 9.22
N GLU A 55 19.95 -31.54 9.52
CA GLU A 55 21.11 -30.87 8.93
C GLU A 55 21.18 -31.07 7.41
N GLU A 56 20.99 -32.30 6.92
CA GLU A 56 20.91 -32.60 5.48
C GLU A 56 19.75 -31.86 4.80
N LEU A 57 18.57 -31.80 5.45
CA LEU A 57 17.41 -31.06 4.96
C LEU A 57 17.67 -29.55 4.90
N THR A 58 18.24 -28.96 5.95
CA THR A 58 18.55 -27.53 6.01
C THR A 58 19.59 -27.15 4.95
N ASN A 59 20.60 -27.98 4.75
CA ASN A 59 21.61 -27.79 3.70
C ASN A 59 20.99 -27.91 2.29
N GLY A 60 20.12 -28.90 2.06
CA GLY A 60 19.40 -29.04 0.79
C GLY A 60 18.49 -27.85 0.49
N VAL A 61 17.78 -27.34 1.50
CA VAL A 61 16.94 -26.13 1.38
C VAL A 61 17.79 -24.90 1.08
N LYS A 62 18.97 -24.77 1.70
CA LYS A 62 19.89 -23.67 1.43
C LYS A 62 20.40 -23.72 -0.01
N SER A 63 20.85 -24.88 -0.50
CA SER A 63 21.29 -25.05 -1.89
C SER A 63 20.18 -24.76 -2.90
N ALA A 64 18.95 -25.23 -2.64
CA ALA A 64 17.80 -24.93 -3.48
C ALA A 64 17.45 -23.43 -3.48
N SER A 65 17.59 -22.75 -2.33
CA SER A 65 17.38 -21.31 -2.23
C SER A 65 18.41 -20.51 -3.03
N GLU A 66 19.67 -20.92 -3.00
CA GLU A 66 20.75 -20.29 -3.76
C GLU A 66 20.53 -20.49 -5.28
N GLU A 67 20.11 -21.69 -5.70
CA GLU A 67 19.77 -21.97 -7.10
C GLU A 67 18.57 -21.14 -7.59
N LEU A 68 17.50 -21.03 -6.78
CA LEU A 68 16.33 -20.21 -7.10
C LEU A 68 16.66 -18.73 -7.13
N SER A 69 17.48 -18.24 -6.19
CA SER A 69 17.95 -16.86 -6.18
C SER A 69 18.75 -16.53 -7.44
N LYS A 70 19.59 -17.46 -7.89
CA LYS A 70 20.36 -17.31 -9.12
C LYS A 70 19.42 -17.25 -10.33
N LYS A 71 18.48 -18.20 -10.47
CA LYS A 71 17.48 -18.20 -11.55
C LYS A 71 16.60 -16.95 -11.57
N ALA A 72 16.23 -16.43 -10.39
CA ALA A 72 15.46 -15.18 -10.29
C ALA A 72 16.27 -13.96 -10.76
N SER A 73 17.56 -13.91 -10.40
CA SER A 73 18.48 -12.89 -10.91
C SER A 73 18.61 -12.99 -12.43
N ASP A 74 18.86 -14.20 -12.95
CA ASP A 74 19.02 -14.45 -14.39
C ASP A 74 17.75 -14.06 -15.17
N LEU A 75 16.55 -14.31 -14.62
CA LEU A 75 15.26 -13.87 -15.19
C LEU A 75 15.03 -12.36 -15.11
N GLN A 76 15.47 -11.71 -14.03
CA GLN A 76 15.40 -10.25 -13.89
C GLN A 76 16.29 -9.55 -14.91
N HIS A 77 17.52 -10.04 -15.09
CA HIS A 77 18.40 -9.59 -16.18
C HIS A 77 17.75 -9.85 -17.54
N ALA A 78 17.21 -11.06 -17.74
CA ALA A 78 16.57 -11.47 -18.99
C ALA A 78 15.37 -10.61 -19.42
N THR A 79 14.71 -9.91 -18.51
CA THR A 79 13.51 -9.09 -18.81
C THR A 79 13.78 -7.59 -18.79
N THR A 80 15.05 -7.17 -18.68
CA THR A 80 15.44 -5.76 -18.69
C THR A 80 15.43 -5.21 -20.12
N PRO A 81 14.59 -4.21 -20.45
CA PRO A 81 14.45 -3.72 -21.81
C PRO A 81 15.55 -2.73 -22.23
N LEU A 82 15.92 -2.75 -23.51
CA LEU A 82 16.84 -1.79 -24.11
C LEU A 82 16.10 -0.59 -24.68
N LYS A 83 16.41 0.63 -24.22
CA LYS A 83 15.69 1.84 -24.64
C LYS A 83 15.77 2.09 -26.15
N GLU A 84 16.86 1.67 -26.76
CA GLU A 84 17.18 1.80 -28.18
C GLU A 84 16.22 1.01 -29.08
N PHE A 85 15.55 -0.01 -28.55
CA PHE A 85 14.55 -0.80 -29.27
C PHE A 85 13.12 -0.25 -29.16
N GLY A 86 12.95 0.91 -28.50
CA GLY A 86 11.67 1.59 -28.39
C GLY A 86 10.78 1.03 -27.28
N LYS A 87 9.46 1.10 -27.49
CA LYS A 87 8.46 0.69 -26.49
C LYS A 87 8.60 -0.79 -26.15
N ASN A 88 8.74 -1.12 -24.86
CA ASN A 88 8.71 -2.50 -24.39
C ASN A 88 7.27 -2.92 -24.06
N TYR A 89 6.91 -4.17 -24.36
CA TYR A 89 5.64 -4.80 -23.97
C TYR A 89 5.91 -5.92 -22.94
N PRO A 90 6.16 -5.58 -21.66
CA PRO A 90 6.58 -6.53 -20.63
C PRO A 90 5.54 -7.61 -20.30
N GLU A 91 4.26 -7.38 -20.60
CA GLU A 91 3.17 -8.33 -20.36
C GLU A 91 3.27 -9.62 -21.20
N PHE A 92 4.13 -9.63 -22.24
CA PHE A 92 4.41 -10.77 -23.11
C PHE A 92 5.79 -11.39 -22.89
N ALA A 93 6.52 -11.02 -21.83
CA ALA A 93 7.77 -11.68 -21.48
C ALA A 93 7.53 -13.19 -21.19
N LEU A 94 8.48 -14.03 -21.59
CA LEU A 94 8.44 -15.50 -21.52
C LEU A 94 7.26 -16.15 -22.27
N LYS A 95 6.61 -15.40 -23.16
CA LYS A 95 5.49 -15.85 -23.99
C LYS A 95 5.83 -15.61 -25.47
N PRO A 96 6.71 -16.44 -26.06
CA PRO A 96 7.33 -16.11 -27.34
C PRO A 96 6.32 -16.02 -28.50
N LYS A 97 5.22 -16.79 -28.48
CA LYS A 97 4.20 -16.73 -29.53
C LYS A 97 3.41 -15.42 -29.45
N GLU A 98 2.95 -15.06 -28.26
CA GLU A 98 2.17 -13.86 -27.99
C GLU A 98 3.01 -12.60 -28.14
N ALA A 99 4.29 -12.64 -27.73
CA ALA A 99 5.26 -11.58 -27.95
C ALA A 99 5.45 -11.29 -29.45
N LEU A 100 5.53 -12.35 -30.26
CA LEU A 100 5.64 -12.22 -31.70
C LEU A 100 4.39 -11.60 -32.32
N GLU A 101 3.21 -12.11 -31.96
CA GLU A 101 1.93 -11.58 -32.44
C GLU A 101 1.78 -10.09 -32.09
N LYS A 102 2.16 -9.72 -30.87
CA LYS A 102 2.12 -8.33 -30.43
C LYS A 102 2.99 -7.43 -31.30
N LEU A 103 4.22 -7.84 -31.59
CA LEU A 103 5.12 -7.05 -32.43
C LEU A 103 4.68 -6.99 -33.90
N LEU A 104 4.08 -8.06 -34.42
CA LEU A 104 3.50 -8.07 -35.77
C LEU A 104 2.30 -7.13 -35.89
N GLN A 105 1.50 -6.99 -34.81
CA GLN A 105 0.37 -6.07 -34.74
C GLN A 105 0.82 -4.62 -34.64
N GLU A 106 1.74 -4.32 -33.72
CA GLU A 106 2.16 -2.95 -33.39
C GLU A 106 3.20 -2.40 -34.37
N ARG A 107 3.98 -3.28 -35.00
CA ARG A 107 5.06 -2.94 -35.93
C ARG A 107 6.03 -1.90 -35.40
N ASN A 108 6.31 -1.97 -34.09
CA ASN A 108 7.30 -1.15 -33.40
C ASN A 108 7.69 -1.81 -32.07
N GLY A 109 8.76 -1.33 -31.45
CA GLY A 109 9.12 -1.72 -30.09
C GLY A 109 9.80 -3.08 -29.96
N GLN A 110 9.73 -3.63 -28.75
CA GLN A 110 10.33 -4.89 -28.34
C GLN A 110 9.50 -5.62 -27.29
N VAL A 111 9.80 -6.90 -27.12
CA VAL A 111 9.48 -7.68 -25.93
C VAL A 111 10.79 -8.20 -25.37
N ALA A 112 11.27 -7.56 -24.31
CA ALA A 112 12.47 -7.99 -23.60
C ALA A 112 12.22 -9.32 -22.87
N GLY A 113 13.10 -10.29 -23.04
CA GLY A 113 12.93 -11.63 -22.49
C GLY A 113 11.71 -12.37 -23.05
N ALA A 114 11.38 -12.17 -24.34
CA ALA A 114 10.30 -12.87 -25.02
C ALA A 114 10.42 -14.40 -24.90
N ALA A 115 11.64 -14.91 -24.94
CA ALA A 115 11.97 -16.29 -24.59
C ALA A 115 13.17 -16.33 -23.61
N TYR A 116 13.34 -17.46 -22.94
CA TYR A 116 14.49 -17.73 -22.08
C TYR A 116 14.96 -19.16 -22.30
N ARG A 117 16.28 -19.37 -22.36
CA ARG A 117 16.90 -20.70 -22.40
C ARG A 117 18.14 -20.72 -21.54
N ASP A 118 18.37 -21.81 -20.81
CA ASP A 118 19.55 -21.94 -19.93
C ASP A 118 20.89 -21.83 -20.69
N ASP A 119 20.92 -22.19 -21.98
CA ASP A 119 22.12 -22.13 -22.82
C ASP A 119 22.33 -20.79 -23.55
N LEU A 120 21.35 -19.87 -23.50
CA LEU A 120 21.36 -18.57 -24.20
C LEU A 120 21.03 -17.37 -23.31
N GLY A 121 20.42 -17.57 -22.14
CA GLY A 121 19.84 -16.49 -21.33
C GLY A 121 18.54 -15.95 -21.93
N GLY A 122 18.25 -14.68 -21.64
CA GLY A 122 17.10 -13.96 -22.18
C GLY A 122 17.23 -13.73 -23.69
N ILE A 123 16.12 -13.90 -24.41
CA ILE A 123 16.02 -13.67 -25.85
C ILE A 123 14.93 -12.63 -26.11
N ASP A 124 15.33 -11.47 -26.61
CA ASP A 124 14.45 -10.36 -26.92
C ASP A 124 13.89 -10.50 -28.34
N PHE A 125 12.59 -10.22 -28.49
CA PHE A 125 12.00 -10.02 -29.80
C PHE A 125 11.91 -8.53 -30.08
N VAL A 126 12.46 -8.09 -31.21
CA VAL A 126 12.60 -6.68 -31.55
C VAL A 126 11.99 -6.46 -32.93
N TRP A 127 11.13 -5.44 -33.07
CA TRP A 127 10.58 -5.11 -34.38
C TRP A 127 11.69 -4.69 -35.36
N GLY A 128 12.55 -3.77 -34.93
CA GLY A 128 13.73 -3.35 -35.67
C GLY A 128 13.43 -2.50 -36.92
N THR A 129 14.34 -2.53 -37.89
CA THR A 129 14.25 -1.69 -39.10
C THR A 129 14.59 -2.51 -40.36
N PRO A 130 13.95 -2.24 -41.51
CA PRO A 130 14.36 -2.83 -42.79
C PRO A 130 15.76 -2.35 -43.20
N LYS A 131 16.35 -3.02 -44.18
CA LYS A 131 17.66 -2.65 -44.72
C LYS A 131 17.49 -1.45 -45.67
N THR A 132 18.18 -0.36 -45.40
CA THR A 132 18.15 0.85 -46.24
C THR A 132 19.58 1.29 -46.61
N LYS A 133 19.74 2.43 -47.29
CA LYS A 133 21.07 3.03 -47.51
C LYS A 133 21.73 3.50 -46.20
N GLU A 134 20.92 3.74 -45.16
CA GLU A 134 21.34 4.31 -43.87
C GLU A 134 21.26 3.29 -42.71
N SER A 135 20.60 2.15 -42.90
CA SER A 135 20.46 1.07 -41.91
C SER A 135 20.89 -0.27 -42.48
N VAL A 136 21.69 -1.02 -41.71
CA VAL A 136 22.08 -2.40 -42.06
C VAL A 136 20.91 -3.40 -42.00
N GLY A 137 19.76 -2.99 -41.46
CA GLY A 137 18.56 -3.81 -41.27
C GLY A 137 18.71 -4.79 -40.11
N TYR A 138 17.69 -4.87 -39.25
CA TYR A 138 17.67 -5.81 -38.12
C TYR A 138 16.25 -6.05 -37.59
N GLY A 139 16.07 -7.10 -36.79
CA GLY A 139 14.79 -7.43 -36.15
C GLY A 139 13.77 -8.05 -37.11
N LEU A 140 12.53 -8.19 -36.63
CA LEU A 140 11.44 -8.83 -37.37
C LEU A 140 11.13 -8.13 -38.71
N ALA A 141 11.20 -6.80 -38.74
CA ALA A 141 10.99 -6.00 -39.95
C ALA A 141 11.99 -6.37 -41.06
N HIS A 142 13.26 -6.56 -40.70
CA HIS A 142 14.29 -6.99 -41.65
C HIS A 142 14.08 -8.43 -42.13
N VAL A 143 13.66 -9.33 -41.23
CA VAL A 143 13.36 -10.72 -41.62
C VAL A 143 12.24 -10.76 -42.64
N LEU A 144 11.14 -10.05 -42.38
CA LEU A 144 10.00 -9.97 -43.30
C LEU A 144 10.42 -9.46 -44.68
N GLU A 145 11.07 -8.29 -44.72
CA GLU A 145 11.55 -7.68 -45.97
C GLU A 145 12.48 -8.63 -46.74
N ARG A 146 13.45 -9.24 -46.06
CA ARG A 146 14.46 -10.06 -46.72
C ARG A 146 13.86 -11.36 -47.28
N ARG A 147 12.91 -11.97 -46.57
CA ARG A 147 12.25 -13.19 -47.04
C ARG A 147 11.25 -12.91 -48.16
N GLU A 148 10.56 -11.78 -48.12
CA GLU A 148 9.68 -11.32 -49.20
C GLU A 148 10.48 -11.09 -50.49
N GLN A 149 11.58 -10.34 -50.42
CA GLN A 149 12.48 -10.12 -51.58
C GLN A 149 13.06 -11.43 -52.14
N GLN A 150 13.40 -12.38 -51.27
CA GLN A 150 13.89 -13.69 -51.69
C GLN A 150 12.80 -14.46 -52.47
N ALA A 151 11.59 -14.53 -51.94
CA ALA A 151 10.47 -15.20 -52.60
C ALA A 151 10.12 -14.55 -53.95
N LEU A 152 10.14 -13.21 -54.03
CA LEU A 152 9.94 -12.48 -55.29
C LEU A 152 11.03 -12.80 -56.32
N ALA A 153 12.30 -12.85 -55.90
CA ALA A 153 13.42 -13.21 -56.77
C ALA A 153 13.33 -14.67 -57.27
N ASP A 154 12.73 -15.55 -56.45
CA ASP A 154 12.46 -16.93 -56.79
C ASP A 154 11.17 -17.11 -57.64
N GLY A 155 10.47 -16.02 -57.98
CA GLY A 155 9.37 -15.99 -58.95
C GLY A 155 7.95 -16.01 -58.36
N LEU A 156 7.79 -15.83 -57.05
CA LEU A 156 6.45 -15.77 -56.40
C LEU A 156 5.73 -14.46 -56.69
N SER A 157 4.40 -14.48 -56.60
CA SER A 157 3.61 -13.25 -56.56
C SER A 157 3.83 -12.49 -55.24
N GLU A 158 3.49 -11.20 -55.23
CA GLU A 158 3.63 -10.34 -54.05
C GLU A 158 2.86 -10.87 -52.83
N ALA A 159 1.67 -11.45 -53.04
CA ALA A 159 0.86 -12.02 -51.96
C ALA A 159 1.51 -13.29 -51.37
N GLU A 160 1.98 -14.20 -52.22
CA GLU A 160 2.65 -15.43 -51.80
C GLU A 160 3.99 -15.14 -51.12
N ALA A 161 4.73 -14.13 -51.59
CA ALA A 161 5.99 -13.71 -50.99
C ALA A 161 5.80 -13.17 -49.56
N LYS A 162 4.74 -12.39 -49.32
CA LYS A 162 4.38 -11.89 -47.98
C LYS A 162 3.94 -13.00 -47.05
N GLU A 163 3.15 -13.96 -47.54
CA GLU A 163 2.73 -15.13 -46.76
C GLU A 163 3.93 -16.01 -46.37
N TYR A 164 4.84 -16.27 -47.31
CA TYR A 164 6.09 -16.98 -47.06
C TYR A 164 6.93 -16.30 -45.98
N ALA A 165 7.15 -14.98 -46.10
CA ALA A 165 7.91 -14.21 -45.11
C ALA A 165 7.28 -14.28 -43.71
N LEU A 166 5.96 -14.19 -43.63
CA LEU A 166 5.22 -14.29 -42.38
C LEU A 166 5.33 -15.69 -41.75
N ASN A 167 5.30 -16.75 -42.56
CA ASN A 167 5.45 -18.13 -42.08
C ASN A 167 6.85 -18.38 -41.48
N ILE A 168 7.91 -17.82 -42.10
CA ILE A 168 9.27 -17.87 -41.52
C ILE A 168 9.31 -17.17 -40.17
N VAL A 169 8.70 -15.99 -40.05
CA VAL A 169 8.66 -15.25 -38.78
C VAL A 169 7.85 -15.99 -37.71
N LYS A 170 6.68 -16.55 -38.07
CA LYS A 170 5.84 -17.34 -37.15
C LYS A 170 6.50 -18.62 -36.64
N SER A 171 7.54 -19.12 -37.32
CA SER A 171 8.29 -20.28 -36.87
C SER A 171 9.35 -19.98 -35.80
N ILE A 172 9.71 -18.71 -35.58
CA ILE A 172 10.77 -18.30 -34.64
C ILE A 172 10.55 -18.86 -33.22
N PRO A 173 9.35 -18.77 -32.61
CA PRO A 173 9.10 -19.33 -31.28
C PRO A 173 9.38 -20.82 -31.19
N GLU A 174 8.95 -21.60 -32.19
CA GLU A 174 9.15 -23.05 -32.22
C GLU A 174 10.63 -23.42 -32.38
N VAL A 175 11.34 -22.71 -33.26
CA VAL A 175 12.78 -22.93 -33.46
C VAL A 175 13.54 -22.64 -32.17
N LEU A 176 13.19 -21.57 -31.46
CA LEU A 176 13.81 -21.25 -30.17
C LEU A 176 13.46 -22.26 -29.08
N GLU A 177 12.25 -22.80 -29.06
CA GLU A 177 11.82 -23.77 -28.06
C GLU A 177 12.46 -25.15 -28.26
N LYS A 178 12.50 -25.65 -29.51
CA LYS A 178 12.89 -27.03 -29.83
C LYS A 178 14.28 -27.17 -30.45
N GLY A 179 14.88 -26.06 -30.87
CA GLY A 179 16.10 -26.07 -31.67
C GLY A 179 17.40 -26.16 -30.86
N THR A 180 18.46 -26.58 -31.55
CA THR A 180 19.81 -26.71 -30.99
C THR A 180 20.62 -25.44 -31.22
N LYS A 181 21.27 -24.94 -30.17
CA LYS A 181 22.18 -23.79 -30.26
C LYS A 181 23.45 -24.17 -31.03
N GLY A 182 23.86 -23.29 -31.94
CA GLY A 182 25.15 -23.35 -32.60
C GLY A 182 25.83 -21.98 -32.62
N THR A 183 27.12 -22.00 -32.94
CA THR A 183 27.93 -20.79 -33.15
C THR A 183 28.73 -20.98 -34.43
N ASP A 184 28.72 -19.99 -35.33
CA ASP A 184 29.49 -20.07 -36.55
C ASP A 184 30.97 -19.67 -36.35
N HIS A 185 31.77 -19.80 -37.40
CA HIS A 185 33.20 -19.45 -37.39
C HIS A 185 33.47 -17.96 -37.13
N LEU A 186 32.44 -17.10 -37.17
CA LEU A 186 32.52 -15.67 -36.85
C LEU A 186 32.01 -15.35 -35.44
N GLY A 187 31.70 -16.38 -34.64
CA GLY A 187 31.19 -16.21 -33.28
C GLY A 187 29.70 -15.85 -33.20
N ARG A 188 28.96 -15.89 -34.32
CA ARG A 188 27.53 -15.55 -34.33
C ARG A 188 26.70 -16.73 -33.84
N VAL A 189 25.80 -16.44 -32.91
CA VAL A 189 24.96 -17.43 -32.26
C VAL A 189 23.70 -17.67 -33.10
N PHE A 190 23.30 -18.92 -33.23
CA PHE A 190 22.05 -19.30 -33.91
C PHE A 190 21.39 -20.49 -33.23
N VAL A 191 20.11 -20.70 -33.54
CA VAL A 191 19.34 -21.86 -33.14
C VAL A 191 18.77 -22.54 -34.37
N ASP A 192 19.05 -23.83 -34.53
CA ASP A 192 18.58 -24.64 -35.66
C ASP A 192 17.51 -25.64 -35.23
N TYR A 193 16.43 -25.71 -36.01
CA TYR A 193 15.40 -26.73 -35.85
C TYR A 193 14.86 -27.13 -37.22
N GLY A 194 15.03 -28.41 -37.58
CA GLY A 194 14.73 -28.90 -38.93
C GLY A 194 15.54 -28.18 -39.99
N ASN A 195 14.88 -27.68 -41.04
CA ASN A 195 15.50 -26.87 -42.09
C ASN A 195 15.50 -25.37 -41.78
N LYS A 196 15.26 -24.93 -40.53
CA LYS A 196 15.12 -23.52 -40.17
C LYS A 196 16.21 -23.09 -39.19
N ARG A 197 16.70 -21.87 -39.38
CA ARG A 197 17.70 -21.23 -38.53
C ARG A 197 17.21 -19.86 -38.04
N VAL A 198 17.28 -19.63 -36.74
CA VAL A 198 17.11 -18.31 -36.11
C VAL A 198 18.49 -17.78 -35.71
N GLY A 199 18.88 -16.66 -36.31
CA GLY A 199 20.11 -15.95 -35.96
C GLY A 199 19.87 -15.02 -34.78
N LEU A 200 20.78 -15.05 -33.82
CA LEU A 200 20.76 -14.23 -32.61
C LEU A 200 21.99 -13.32 -32.58
N ASN A 201 21.81 -12.13 -32.01
CA ASN A 201 22.90 -11.21 -31.71
C ASN A 201 22.85 -10.84 -30.23
N ASN A 202 24.00 -10.74 -29.59
CA ASN A 202 24.16 -10.35 -28.19
C ASN A 202 24.94 -9.04 -28.06
N THR A 203 25.01 -8.24 -29.12
CA THR A 203 25.69 -6.94 -29.13
C THR A 203 24.79 -5.85 -29.71
N TRP A 204 24.97 -4.63 -29.23
CA TRP A 204 24.37 -3.42 -29.78
C TRP A 204 25.36 -2.25 -29.69
N ASN A 205 25.64 -1.57 -30.80
CA ASN A 205 26.63 -0.47 -30.86
C ASN A 205 28.00 -0.81 -30.23
N ASN A 206 28.55 -1.99 -30.56
CA ASN A 206 29.81 -2.53 -30.01
C ASN A 206 29.83 -2.70 -28.48
N LYS A 207 28.67 -2.77 -27.85
CA LYS A 207 28.52 -3.16 -26.44
C LYS A 207 27.90 -4.54 -26.36
N ASP A 208 28.46 -5.37 -25.51
CA ASP A 208 27.88 -6.66 -25.17
C ASP A 208 26.59 -6.45 -24.37
N LEU A 209 25.57 -7.20 -24.74
CA LEU A 209 24.28 -7.29 -24.08
C LEU A 209 24.25 -8.57 -23.26
N GLU A 210 23.58 -8.51 -22.11
CA GLU A 210 23.31 -9.70 -21.30
C GLU A 210 22.31 -10.65 -22.01
N ASN A 211 21.41 -10.08 -22.81
CA ASN A 211 20.43 -10.80 -23.62
C ASN A 211 20.89 -10.99 -25.06
N HIS A 212 20.36 -12.04 -25.68
CA HIS A 212 20.33 -12.19 -27.11
C HIS A 212 19.08 -11.50 -27.68
N TRP A 213 19.12 -11.08 -28.93
CA TRP A 213 17.94 -10.59 -29.64
C TRP A 213 17.89 -11.18 -31.05
N VAL A 214 16.67 -11.42 -31.54
CA VAL A 214 16.45 -12.05 -32.85
C VAL A 214 16.81 -11.08 -33.98
N ILE A 215 17.84 -11.42 -34.75
CA ILE A 215 18.33 -10.60 -35.86
C ILE A 215 17.98 -11.15 -37.24
N SER A 216 17.81 -12.47 -37.36
CA SER A 216 17.44 -13.11 -38.63
C SER A 216 16.67 -14.42 -38.44
N SER A 217 15.90 -14.84 -39.44
CA SER A 217 15.33 -16.20 -39.53
C SER A 217 15.21 -16.62 -40.99
N TYR A 218 15.58 -17.86 -41.32
CA TYR A 218 15.55 -18.39 -42.70
C TYR A 218 15.65 -19.91 -42.77
N GLU A 219 15.36 -20.46 -43.95
CA GLU A 219 15.56 -21.87 -44.25
C GLU A 219 17.00 -22.16 -44.68
N LEU A 220 17.59 -23.24 -44.15
CA LEU A 220 18.84 -23.81 -44.59
C LEU A 220 18.59 -24.59 -45.89
N ARG A 221 19.16 -24.14 -47.01
CA ARG A 221 19.09 -24.81 -48.32
C ARG A 221 20.49 -25.24 -48.76
N ASP A 222 20.58 -26.39 -49.43
CA ASP A 222 21.79 -26.78 -50.14
C ASP A 222 21.91 -25.94 -51.43
N THR A 223 23.06 -25.30 -51.63
CA THR A 223 23.25 -24.25 -52.65
C THR A 223 23.29 -24.73 -54.12
N THR A 224 22.94 -25.99 -54.39
CA THR A 224 23.06 -26.62 -55.73
C THR A 224 21.74 -26.85 -56.47
N GLU A 225 20.57 -26.53 -55.90
CA GLU A 225 19.28 -26.72 -56.58
C GLU A 225 18.43 -25.43 -56.62
N LYS A 226 17.98 -25.03 -57.81
CA LYS A 226 16.96 -23.98 -57.99
C LYS A 226 15.58 -24.51 -57.58
N PRO A 227 14.71 -23.70 -56.96
CA PRO A 227 13.45 -24.17 -56.41
C PRO A 227 12.50 -24.64 -57.53
N THR A 228 12.02 -25.89 -57.42
CA THR A 228 10.93 -26.42 -58.28
C THR A 228 9.58 -26.45 -57.56
N HIS A 229 9.50 -26.11 -56.26
CA HIS A 229 8.23 -25.88 -55.58
C HIS A 229 8.41 -25.12 -54.26
N PHE A 230 7.55 -24.14 -54.02
CA PHE A 230 7.33 -23.57 -52.69
C PHE A 230 6.16 -24.31 -52.05
N PRO A 231 6.21 -24.71 -50.77
CA PRO A 231 5.05 -25.30 -50.13
C PRO A 231 4.01 -24.20 -49.92
N THR A 232 3.09 -24.04 -50.88
CA THR A 232 1.76 -23.49 -50.61
C THR A 232 1.04 -24.43 -49.65
N SER A 233 0.13 -23.88 -48.86
CA SER A 233 -0.56 -24.46 -47.69
C SER A 233 -1.35 -25.77 -47.91
N GLN A 234 -1.14 -26.48 -49.01
CA GLN A 234 -1.74 -27.77 -49.34
C GLN A 234 -0.82 -28.99 -49.11
N ALA A 235 0.48 -28.81 -48.85
CA ALA A 235 1.41 -29.94 -48.63
C ALA A 235 1.54 -30.39 -47.16
N ILE A 236 0.94 -29.69 -46.19
CA ILE A 236 0.92 -30.06 -44.76
C ILE A 236 -0.40 -30.76 -44.41
N THR A 237 -0.76 -31.81 -45.15
CA THR A 237 -1.92 -32.67 -44.84
C THR A 237 -1.58 -34.16 -44.85
N LYS A 238 -0.30 -34.51 -44.73
CA LYS A 238 0.14 -35.90 -44.48
C LYS A 238 1.13 -36.00 -43.33
N GLU A 239 0.77 -35.41 -42.21
CA GLU A 239 1.15 -35.87 -40.88
C GLU A 239 0.07 -35.38 -39.91
N LYS A 240 -0.32 -36.24 -38.97
CA LYS A 240 -1.62 -36.27 -38.27
C LYS A 240 -2.08 -34.92 -37.70
N ASP A 241 -3.35 -34.63 -38.02
CA ASP A 241 -4.26 -33.58 -37.56
C ASP A 241 -3.87 -32.81 -36.28
N ILE A 242 -3.66 -31.50 -36.45
CA ILE A 242 -3.84 -30.47 -35.41
C ILE A 242 -5.30 -30.02 -35.49
N HIS A 243 -6.13 -30.41 -34.53
CA HIS A 243 -7.49 -29.88 -34.42
C HIS A 243 -7.48 -28.42 -33.92
N SER A 244 -8.08 -27.54 -34.73
CA SER A 244 -8.47 -26.18 -34.36
C SER A 244 -9.55 -26.19 -33.27
N LEU A 245 -9.45 -25.25 -32.33
CA LEU A 245 -10.47 -24.90 -31.35
C LEU A 245 -11.55 -24.01 -32.00
N ASN A 246 -12.81 -24.46 -31.97
CA ASN A 246 -13.98 -23.78 -31.39
C ASN A 246 -15.30 -24.17 -32.10
N SER A 247 -16.21 -24.86 -31.40
CA SER A 247 -17.67 -24.63 -31.45
C SER A 247 -18.44 -25.61 -30.54
N VAL A 248 -19.23 -25.02 -29.64
CA VAL A 248 -20.44 -25.45 -28.92
C VAL A 248 -21.10 -26.81 -29.32
N GLU A 249 -21.32 -27.67 -28.30
CA GLU A 249 -22.27 -28.79 -28.02
C GLU A 249 -23.11 -29.49 -29.13
N PRO A 250 -23.70 -30.69 -28.89
CA PRO A 250 -23.28 -31.89 -28.16
C PRO A 250 -23.31 -33.16 -29.06
N ASN A 251 -22.50 -34.18 -28.74
CA ASN A 251 -22.48 -35.46 -29.47
C ASN A 251 -23.54 -36.45 -28.96
N PRO A 252 -24.19 -37.22 -29.86
CA PRO A 252 -24.63 -38.57 -29.53
C PRO A 252 -23.92 -39.64 -30.36
N THR A 253 -23.70 -40.78 -29.69
CA THR A 253 -23.63 -42.16 -30.21
C THR A 253 -22.38 -42.67 -30.96
N THR A 254 -21.57 -43.40 -30.18
CA THR A 254 -21.19 -44.83 -30.34
C THR A 254 -20.58 -45.40 -31.63
N ASN A 255 -19.39 -45.99 -31.40
CA ASN A 255 -18.92 -47.34 -31.79
C ASN A 255 -18.02 -47.54 -33.03
N ALA A 256 -17.01 -48.40 -32.75
CA ALA A 256 -16.12 -49.16 -33.63
C ALA A 256 -14.86 -48.39 -34.14
N LEU A 257 -13.63 -48.91 -34.12
CA LEU A 257 -13.10 -50.28 -33.93
C LEU A 257 -11.60 -50.16 -33.55
N LYS A 258 -11.13 -51.12 -32.76
CA LYS A 258 -9.74 -51.26 -32.29
C LYS A 258 -8.79 -51.63 -33.43
N THR A 259 -7.60 -51.04 -33.43
CA THR A 259 -6.36 -51.75 -33.77
C THR A 259 -5.25 -51.26 -32.83
N GLN A 260 -4.77 -52.17 -31.97
CA GLN A 260 -3.64 -51.95 -31.08
C GLN A 260 -2.35 -52.03 -31.89
N GLU A 261 -1.62 -50.93 -31.99
CA GLU A 261 -0.16 -50.97 -31.99
C GLU A 261 0.28 -50.76 -30.54
N SER A 262 1.04 -51.71 -29.99
CA SER A 262 1.66 -51.56 -28.68
C SER A 262 2.80 -50.55 -28.80
N LEU A 263 2.54 -49.30 -28.40
CA LEU A 263 3.59 -48.31 -28.14
C LEU A 263 4.64 -48.92 -27.21
N SER A 264 5.92 -48.59 -27.43
CA SER A 264 7.00 -49.05 -26.56
C SER A 264 6.79 -48.50 -25.13
N PRO A 265 7.25 -49.19 -24.07
CA PRO A 265 7.11 -48.71 -22.69
C PRO A 265 7.66 -47.30 -22.44
N LEU A 266 8.62 -46.86 -23.26
CA LEU A 266 9.22 -45.53 -23.19
C LEU A 266 8.30 -44.44 -23.78
N GLU A 267 7.56 -44.75 -24.84
CA GLU A 267 6.59 -43.83 -25.46
C GLU A 267 5.34 -43.67 -24.59
N GLN A 268 4.87 -44.74 -23.95
CA GLN A 268 3.81 -44.66 -22.94
C GLN A 268 4.23 -43.81 -21.73
N ALA A 269 5.45 -44.02 -21.20
CA ALA A 269 5.96 -43.23 -20.07
C ALA A 269 6.13 -41.74 -20.42
N ASN A 270 6.54 -41.42 -21.65
CA ASN A 270 6.65 -40.03 -22.11
C ASN A 270 5.29 -39.37 -22.34
N ALA A 271 4.31 -40.10 -22.90
CA ALA A 271 2.94 -39.63 -23.07
C ALA A 271 2.24 -39.41 -21.71
N GLU A 272 2.41 -40.32 -20.75
CA GLU A 272 1.90 -40.16 -19.38
C GLU A 272 2.55 -38.98 -18.65
N LYS A 273 3.87 -38.78 -18.83
CA LYS A 273 4.59 -37.64 -18.26
C LYS A 273 4.11 -36.30 -18.86
N LEU A 274 3.89 -36.24 -20.17
CA LEU A 274 3.38 -35.05 -20.85
C LEU A 274 1.94 -34.73 -20.42
N ALA A 275 1.06 -35.74 -20.41
CA ALA A 275 -0.32 -35.58 -19.95
C ALA A 275 -0.39 -35.13 -18.47
N LYS A 276 0.52 -35.63 -17.62
CA LYS A 276 0.64 -35.18 -16.23
C LYS A 276 1.09 -33.72 -16.14
N LEU A 277 2.10 -33.31 -16.91
CA LEU A 277 2.57 -31.92 -16.94
C LEU A 277 1.50 -30.96 -17.46
N GLU A 278 0.76 -31.32 -18.52
CA GLU A 278 -0.37 -30.53 -19.02
C GLU A 278 -1.50 -30.42 -17.99
N SER A 279 -1.80 -31.50 -17.26
CA SER A 279 -2.81 -31.48 -16.19
C SER A 279 -2.40 -30.60 -15.01
N GLU A 280 -1.12 -30.63 -14.62
CA GLU A 280 -0.56 -29.78 -13.56
C GLU A 280 -0.51 -28.31 -13.98
N ALA A 281 -0.17 -28.02 -15.24
CA ALA A 281 -0.21 -26.67 -15.81
C ALA A 281 -1.64 -26.10 -15.84
N LEU A 282 -2.62 -26.90 -16.28
CA LEU A 282 -4.03 -26.49 -16.31
C LEU A 282 -4.60 -26.28 -14.90
N GLN A 283 -4.22 -27.11 -13.92
CA GLN A 283 -4.58 -26.89 -12.52
C GLN A 283 -3.96 -25.61 -11.97
N SER A 284 -2.67 -25.36 -12.24
CA SER A 284 -1.97 -24.16 -11.81
C SER A 284 -2.55 -22.89 -12.43
N GLU A 285 -2.91 -22.93 -13.72
CA GLU A 285 -3.58 -21.81 -14.40
C GLU A 285 -4.96 -21.52 -13.80
N GLN A 286 -5.76 -22.57 -13.54
CA GLN A 286 -7.05 -22.41 -12.87
C GLN A 286 -6.91 -21.87 -11.44
N GLU A 287 -5.92 -22.32 -10.68
CA GLU A 287 -5.61 -21.79 -9.34
C GLU A 287 -5.16 -20.33 -9.40
N PHE A 288 -4.33 -19.96 -10.38
CA PHE A 288 -3.90 -18.59 -10.61
C PHE A 288 -5.07 -17.66 -10.98
N LEU A 289 -5.95 -18.09 -11.90
CA LEU A 289 -7.15 -17.33 -12.26
C LEU A 289 -8.11 -17.17 -11.07
N LYS A 290 -8.31 -18.23 -10.27
CA LYS A 290 -9.07 -18.16 -9.01
C LYS A 290 -8.44 -17.19 -8.02
N ALA A 291 -7.12 -17.23 -7.83
CA ALA A 291 -6.40 -16.34 -6.94
C ALA A 291 -6.50 -14.87 -7.40
N LYS A 292 -6.37 -14.61 -8.70
CA LYS A 292 -6.51 -13.28 -9.30
C LYS A 292 -7.91 -12.71 -9.11
N GLU A 293 -8.95 -13.52 -9.32
CA GLU A 293 -10.34 -13.11 -9.09
C GLU A 293 -10.62 -12.87 -7.60
N GLN A 294 -10.11 -13.73 -6.70
CA GLN A 294 -10.18 -13.52 -5.26
C GLN A 294 -9.47 -12.22 -4.83
N GLU A 295 -8.31 -11.92 -5.40
CA GLU A 295 -7.58 -10.68 -5.12
C GLU A 295 -8.37 -9.45 -5.57
N LYS A 296 -9.00 -9.49 -6.75
CA LYS A 296 -9.86 -8.41 -7.25
C LYS A 296 -11.05 -8.19 -6.32
N GLN A 297 -11.75 -9.25 -5.94
CA GLN A 297 -12.87 -9.18 -4.99
C GLN A 297 -12.42 -8.64 -3.63
N ARG A 298 -11.25 -9.05 -3.14
CA ARG A 298 -10.66 -8.53 -1.90
C ARG A 298 -10.36 -7.04 -1.99
N LYS A 299 -9.82 -6.54 -3.11
CA LYS A 299 -9.55 -5.11 -3.34
C LYS A 299 -10.84 -4.29 -3.37
N GLU A 300 -11.86 -4.77 -4.07
CA GLU A 300 -13.17 -4.11 -4.12
C GLU A 300 -13.86 -4.08 -2.75
N ALA A 301 -13.79 -5.19 -2.00
CA ALA A 301 -14.33 -5.27 -0.65
C ALA A 301 -13.58 -4.36 0.34
N LEU A 302 -12.24 -4.30 0.25
CA LEU A 302 -11.42 -3.37 1.04
C LEU A 302 -11.80 -1.92 0.72
N LYS A 303 -11.95 -1.57 -0.56
CA LYS A 303 -12.37 -0.22 -0.96
C LYS A 303 -13.72 0.16 -0.33
N LYS A 304 -14.72 -0.72 -0.39
CA LYS A 304 -16.03 -0.50 0.25
C LYS A 304 -15.92 -0.34 1.77
N LYS A 305 -15.09 -1.16 2.43
CA LYS A 305 -14.81 -1.04 3.87
C LYS A 305 -14.22 0.33 4.18
N LEU A 306 -13.19 0.75 3.46
CA LEU A 306 -12.54 2.05 3.68
C LEU A 306 -13.47 3.23 3.40
N GLU A 307 -14.34 3.14 2.39
CA GLU A 307 -15.37 4.16 2.13
C GLU A 307 -16.36 4.27 3.29
N HIS A 308 -16.82 3.14 3.84
CA HIS A 308 -17.67 3.10 5.03
C HIS A 308 -16.96 3.72 6.26
N GLU A 309 -15.72 3.31 6.53
CA GLU A 309 -14.90 3.81 7.66
C GLU A 309 -14.61 5.31 7.56
N ARG A 310 -14.38 5.82 6.34
CA ARG A 310 -14.19 7.25 6.08
C ARG A 310 -15.48 8.03 6.26
N GLY A 311 -16.63 7.47 5.85
CA GLY A 311 -17.95 8.04 6.14
C GLY A 311 -18.20 8.18 7.64
N ASN A 312 -17.83 7.15 8.42
CA ASN A 312 -17.96 7.15 9.88
C ASN A 312 -17.01 8.14 10.58
N ALA A 313 -15.83 8.40 10.00
CA ALA A 313 -14.88 9.37 10.56
C ALA A 313 -15.37 10.84 10.43
N GLY A 314 -16.29 11.11 9.51
CA GLY A 314 -16.72 12.47 9.16
C GLY A 314 -15.66 13.25 8.36
N ASN A 315 -16.06 14.42 7.86
CA ASN A 315 -15.16 15.29 7.09
C ASN A 315 -13.98 15.75 7.94
N ILE A 316 -12.76 15.75 7.38
CA ILE A 316 -11.57 16.32 8.03
C ILE A 316 -11.80 17.82 8.25
N GLU A 317 -11.17 18.45 9.26
CA GLU A 317 -11.25 19.91 9.45
C GLU A 317 -10.79 20.69 8.21
N SER A 318 -9.91 20.09 7.40
CA SER A 318 -9.50 20.58 6.10
C SER A 318 -10.64 20.59 5.06
N GLN A 319 -11.67 19.77 5.24
CA GLN A 319 -12.82 19.65 4.35
C GLN A 319 -14.02 20.46 4.83
N THR A 320 -13.91 21.14 5.99
CA THR A 320 -14.93 22.06 6.47
C THR A 320 -15.13 23.18 5.44
N LYS A 321 -16.37 23.37 5.00
CA LYS A 321 -16.68 24.39 3.98
C LYS A 321 -16.40 25.78 4.55
N ILE A 322 -15.55 26.54 3.87
CA ILE A 322 -15.34 27.96 4.13
C ILE A 322 -16.16 28.72 3.09
N GLU A 323 -17.04 29.59 3.54
CA GLU A 323 -17.77 30.50 2.65
C GLU A 323 -16.85 31.68 2.34
N VAL A 324 -16.37 31.73 1.09
CA VAL A 324 -15.58 32.85 0.58
C VAL A 324 -16.55 33.82 -0.08
N GLY A 325 -16.53 35.07 0.38
CA GLY A 325 -17.36 36.15 -0.15
C GLY A 325 -16.84 36.74 -1.46
N GLU A 326 -17.39 37.90 -1.82
CA GLU A 326 -16.92 38.67 -2.98
C GLU A 326 -15.56 39.31 -2.73
N ASP A 327 -14.83 39.50 -3.81
CA ASP A 327 -13.50 40.09 -3.78
C ASP A 327 -13.51 41.53 -3.28
N ILE A 328 -12.53 41.85 -2.44
CA ILE A 328 -12.27 43.23 -2.01
C ILE A 328 -11.35 43.94 -3.02
N PRO A 329 -11.49 45.26 -3.19
CA PRO A 329 -10.55 46.04 -3.99
C PRO A 329 -9.12 45.84 -3.48
N THR A 330 -8.24 45.38 -4.38
CA THR A 330 -6.88 44.96 -4.05
C THR A 330 -5.90 45.47 -5.10
N GLU A 331 -4.83 46.15 -4.68
CA GLU A 331 -3.76 46.61 -5.58
C GLU A 331 -2.52 45.71 -5.43
N ILE A 332 -2.37 44.77 -6.37
CA ILE A 332 -1.24 43.82 -6.39
C ILE A 332 0.06 44.53 -6.79
N GLN A 333 1.09 44.34 -5.98
CA GLN A 333 2.42 44.93 -6.16
C GLN A 333 3.32 43.99 -6.97
N ALA A 334 3.06 43.90 -8.28
CA ALA A 334 3.71 42.95 -9.19
C ALA A 334 5.25 43.11 -9.29
N GLN A 335 5.77 44.28 -8.92
CA GLN A 335 7.20 44.57 -8.88
C GLN A 335 7.92 43.92 -7.68
N ILE A 336 7.18 43.52 -6.64
CA ILE A 336 7.76 42.87 -5.47
C ILE A 336 7.77 41.35 -5.72
N PRO A 337 8.92 40.66 -5.52
CA PRO A 337 8.97 39.21 -5.64
C PRO A 337 7.94 38.54 -4.72
N LYS A 338 7.26 37.52 -5.24
CA LYS A 338 6.25 36.79 -4.47
C LYS A 338 6.84 36.20 -3.21
N SER A 339 6.11 36.32 -2.12
CA SER A 339 6.39 35.61 -0.88
C SER A 339 5.93 34.15 -1.01
N ARG A 340 6.41 33.28 -0.14
CA ARG A 340 6.02 31.86 -0.13
C ARG A 340 5.73 31.38 1.28
N VAL A 341 4.71 30.55 1.39
CA VAL A 341 4.50 29.70 2.57
C VAL A 341 4.57 28.24 2.17
N ARG A 342 5.22 27.44 3.02
CA ARG A 342 5.39 26.00 2.84
C ARG A 342 4.61 25.30 3.94
N LEU A 343 3.65 24.46 3.55
CA LEU A 343 3.02 23.52 4.47
C LEU A 343 3.90 22.29 4.67
N ASN A 344 4.38 21.73 3.56
CA ASN A 344 5.30 20.61 3.48
C ASN A 344 6.06 20.69 2.13
N GLU A 345 6.90 19.70 1.81
CA GLU A 345 7.73 19.73 0.59
C GLU A 345 6.92 19.65 -0.72
N ARG A 346 5.64 19.27 -0.68
CA ARG A 346 4.75 19.20 -1.86
C ARG A 346 3.83 20.41 -2.00
N GLU A 347 3.46 21.03 -0.87
CA GLU A 347 2.47 22.10 -0.79
C GLU A 347 3.14 23.43 -0.45
N ILE A 348 3.55 24.13 -1.50
CA ILE A 348 4.17 25.46 -1.45
C ILE A 348 3.24 26.45 -2.15
N TYR A 349 2.86 27.52 -1.46
CA TYR A 349 1.93 28.52 -1.96
C TYR A 349 2.65 29.84 -2.18
N ASP A 350 2.60 30.33 -3.42
CA ASP A 350 3.04 31.66 -3.79
C ASP A 350 2.01 32.70 -3.34
N LEU A 351 2.49 33.80 -2.78
CA LEU A 351 1.67 34.90 -2.25
C LEU A 351 2.13 36.22 -2.87
N ASP A 352 1.19 36.96 -3.41
CA ASP A 352 1.42 38.32 -3.91
C ASP A 352 1.32 39.33 -2.76
N TYR A 353 2.19 40.34 -2.77
CA TYR A 353 2.03 41.50 -1.89
C TYR A 353 0.94 42.41 -2.45
N ALA A 354 0.06 42.88 -1.58
CA ALA A 354 -1.12 43.61 -2.00
C ALA A 354 -1.46 44.75 -1.03
N ILE A 355 -1.85 45.90 -1.58
CA ILE A 355 -2.38 47.02 -0.80
C ILE A 355 -3.91 46.87 -0.76
N VAL A 356 -4.46 46.91 0.45
CA VAL A 356 -5.90 46.83 0.71
C VAL A 356 -6.32 47.90 1.71
N LYS A 357 -7.60 48.25 1.72
CA LYS A 357 -8.13 49.16 2.75
C LYS A 357 -8.34 48.42 4.07
N ALA A 358 -7.99 49.09 5.16
CA ALA A 358 -8.11 48.56 6.52
C ALA A 358 -9.53 48.05 6.83
N LYS A 359 -10.56 48.79 6.39
CA LYS A 359 -11.96 48.45 6.62
C LYS A 359 -12.44 47.16 5.91
N ASP A 360 -11.73 46.71 4.88
CA ASP A 360 -12.13 45.56 4.06
C ASP A 360 -11.55 44.24 4.62
N LEU A 361 -10.62 44.33 5.58
CA LEU A 361 -10.03 43.19 6.28
C LEU A 361 -10.98 42.62 7.34
N LYS A 362 -11.09 41.29 7.37
CA LYS A 362 -12.04 40.56 8.22
C LYS A 362 -11.28 39.57 9.11
N PRO A 363 -10.58 40.02 10.16
CA PRO A 363 -9.99 39.11 11.15
C PRO A 363 -11.10 38.38 11.91
N SER A 364 -10.89 37.09 12.20
CA SER A 364 -11.82 36.25 12.96
C SER A 364 -11.15 35.71 14.23
N PHE A 365 -11.91 35.67 15.33
CA PHE A 365 -11.48 35.14 16.63
C PHE A 365 -12.41 34.07 17.18
N THR A 366 -13.45 33.71 16.43
CA THR A 366 -14.37 32.62 16.74
C THR A 366 -13.93 31.38 15.98
N THR A 367 -13.91 30.22 16.62
CA THR A 367 -13.61 28.94 15.96
C THR A 367 -14.57 28.68 14.80
N GLY A 368 -14.00 28.36 13.63
CA GLY A 368 -14.75 28.16 12.38
C GLY A 368 -14.22 29.03 11.24
N GLY A 369 -14.43 28.58 10.00
CA GLY A 369 -13.89 29.26 8.82
C GLY A 369 -12.36 29.22 8.79
N THR A 370 -11.73 30.38 8.57
CA THR A 370 -10.26 30.54 8.54
C THR A 370 -9.60 30.65 9.92
N GLN A 371 -10.37 30.70 11.02
CA GLN A 371 -9.81 30.71 12.37
C GLN A 371 -9.79 29.29 12.96
N LYS A 372 -8.58 28.80 13.24
CA LYS A 372 -8.33 27.45 13.79
C LYS A 372 -7.92 27.44 15.27
N ARG A 373 -7.72 28.60 15.91
CA ARG A 373 -7.44 28.70 17.35
C ARG A 373 -8.72 28.73 18.17
N THR A 374 -8.67 28.11 19.35
CA THR A 374 -9.74 28.18 20.36
C THR A 374 -9.76 29.47 21.17
N ASP A 375 -8.60 30.11 21.34
CA ASP A 375 -8.42 31.23 22.29
C ASP A 375 -7.80 32.49 21.65
N MET A 376 -8.37 33.65 21.99
CA MET A 376 -7.86 34.98 21.60
C MET A 376 -6.86 35.50 22.64
N ASN A 377 -5.70 36.03 22.20
CA ASN A 377 -4.72 36.69 23.05
C ASN A 377 -4.86 38.22 22.93
N GLU A 378 -5.57 38.83 23.89
CA GLU A 378 -5.80 40.28 23.93
C GLU A 378 -4.52 41.09 24.17
N GLU A 379 -3.62 40.59 25.03
CA GLU A 379 -2.36 41.27 25.35
C GLU A 379 -1.47 41.41 24.11
N GLN A 380 -1.43 40.38 23.26
CA GLN A 380 -0.68 40.41 22.02
C GLN A 380 -1.25 41.44 21.04
N ILE A 381 -2.59 41.50 20.90
CA ILE A 381 -3.26 42.50 20.04
C ILE A 381 -2.94 43.91 20.52
N LYS A 382 -3.06 44.15 21.85
CA LYS A 382 -2.76 45.44 22.46
C LYS A 382 -1.29 45.82 22.27
N SER A 383 -0.37 44.87 22.46
CA SER A 383 1.05 45.07 22.24
C SER A 383 1.38 45.49 20.80
N ILE A 384 0.74 44.87 19.80
CA ILE A 384 0.90 45.23 18.38
C ILE A 384 0.32 46.62 18.10
N ALA A 385 -0.86 46.92 18.66
CA ALA A 385 -1.53 48.21 18.48
C ALA A 385 -0.72 49.39 19.06
N GLU A 386 -0.15 49.23 20.25
CA GLU A 386 0.51 50.30 21.02
C GLU A 386 2.03 50.36 20.80
N ASN A 387 2.68 49.21 20.56
CA ASN A 387 4.14 49.05 20.50
C ASN A 387 4.56 48.22 19.28
N PHE A 388 4.10 48.60 18.09
CA PHE A 388 4.47 47.91 16.85
C PHE A 388 5.99 47.85 16.64
N ASP A 389 6.50 46.64 16.42
CA ASP A 389 7.92 46.39 16.13
C ASP A 389 8.08 45.79 14.72
N PRO A 390 8.57 46.57 13.75
CA PRO A 390 8.82 46.13 12.38
C PRO A 390 9.66 44.85 12.27
N LYS A 391 10.62 44.65 13.19
CA LYS A 391 11.55 43.51 13.14
C LYS A 391 10.88 42.17 13.42
N LYS A 392 9.69 42.17 14.03
CA LYS A 392 8.91 40.97 14.32
C LYS A 392 8.05 40.50 13.13
N ILE A 393 7.99 41.28 12.06
CA ILE A 393 7.15 40.99 10.90
C ILE A 393 7.99 41.01 9.62
N PHE A 394 8.69 42.11 9.36
CA PHE A 394 9.38 42.26 8.08
C PHE A 394 10.67 41.43 8.05
N GLY A 395 10.83 40.65 6.99
CA GLY A 395 12.00 39.79 6.78
C GLY A 395 11.96 38.47 7.55
N SER A 396 10.90 38.19 8.32
CA SER A 396 10.76 36.92 9.06
C SER A 396 10.46 35.73 8.13
N GLY A 397 9.85 35.99 6.98
CA GLY A 397 9.43 34.96 6.01
C GLY A 397 8.28 34.07 6.49
N GLY A 398 7.80 33.17 5.61
CA GLY A 398 6.80 32.16 5.95
C GLY A 398 5.53 32.74 6.58
N PHE A 399 5.00 32.11 7.63
CA PHE A 399 3.80 32.57 8.34
C PHE A 399 4.07 33.74 9.31
N GLU A 400 5.34 34.05 9.60
CA GLU A 400 5.76 35.13 10.51
C GLU A 400 5.81 36.51 9.86
N ASP A 401 5.91 36.55 8.53
CA ASP A 401 5.86 37.78 7.74
C ASP A 401 4.43 38.36 7.67
N LEU A 402 4.22 39.44 6.92
CA LEU A 402 2.96 40.17 6.74
C LEU A 402 1.72 39.24 6.68
N PRO A 403 0.57 39.63 7.24
CA PRO A 403 -0.58 38.72 7.30
C PRO A 403 -1.04 38.22 5.93
N ILE A 404 -1.58 37.01 5.91
CA ILE A 404 -2.10 36.36 4.70
C ILE A 404 -3.62 36.39 4.74
N ILE A 405 -4.23 36.90 3.68
CA ILE A 405 -5.69 37.01 3.55
C ILE A 405 -6.19 36.30 2.30
N LEU A 406 -7.46 35.91 2.31
CA LEU A 406 -8.22 35.58 1.11
C LEU A 406 -8.56 36.86 0.34
N HIS A 407 -8.91 36.70 -0.93
CA HIS A 407 -9.29 37.80 -1.80
C HIS A 407 -10.56 38.54 -1.36
N ASP A 408 -11.36 37.97 -0.47
CA ASP A 408 -12.55 38.60 0.11
C ASP A 408 -12.27 39.33 1.45
N GLY A 409 -11.00 39.41 1.86
CA GLY A 409 -10.56 40.07 3.08
C GLY A 409 -10.50 39.18 4.33
N GLN A 410 -10.98 37.92 4.28
CA GLN A 410 -10.85 37.00 5.41
C GLN A 410 -9.39 36.66 5.68
N VAL A 411 -8.98 36.65 6.95
CA VAL A 411 -7.58 36.40 7.33
C VAL A 411 -7.32 34.91 7.49
N ILE A 412 -6.37 34.37 6.71
CA ILE A 412 -5.91 32.97 6.80
C ILE A 412 -4.84 32.84 7.88
N ALA A 413 -3.87 33.77 7.90
CA ALA A 413 -2.76 33.75 8.83
C ALA A 413 -2.48 35.16 9.38
N GLY A 414 -2.42 35.29 10.70
CA GLY A 414 -2.13 36.56 11.36
C GLY A 414 -3.35 37.36 11.82
N ASN A 415 -4.42 36.70 12.27
CA ASN A 415 -5.60 37.35 12.85
C ASN A 415 -5.26 38.40 13.93
N HIS A 416 -4.43 38.04 14.92
CA HIS A 416 -3.98 38.98 15.97
C HIS A 416 -3.18 40.17 15.42
N ARG A 417 -2.39 39.95 14.36
CA ARG A 417 -1.61 41.02 13.71
C ARG A 417 -2.52 41.99 12.98
N ILE A 418 -3.43 41.49 12.15
CA ILE A 418 -4.40 42.34 11.47
C ILE A 418 -5.21 43.14 12.49
N GLN A 419 -5.74 42.51 13.53
CA GLN A 419 -6.51 43.22 14.55
C GLN A 419 -5.68 44.29 15.28
N GLY A 420 -4.42 44.02 15.61
CA GLY A 420 -3.52 45.02 16.18
C GLY A 420 -3.21 46.17 15.20
N MET A 421 -3.05 45.86 13.91
CA MET A 421 -2.79 46.84 12.84
C MET A 421 -4.01 47.75 12.58
N LEU A 422 -5.22 47.20 12.65
CA LEU A 422 -6.46 47.97 12.59
C LEU A 422 -6.61 48.92 13.78
N ASN A 423 -6.03 48.55 14.94
CA ASN A 423 -6.08 49.30 16.18
C ASN A 423 -4.83 50.17 16.43
N PHE A 424 -4.01 50.43 15.42
CA PHE A 424 -2.77 51.16 15.62
C PHE A 424 -2.97 52.53 16.29
N THR A 425 -2.17 52.79 17.32
CA THR A 425 -1.97 54.16 17.81
C THR A 425 -1.29 55.01 16.73
N PRO A 426 -1.39 56.35 16.77
CA PRO A 426 -0.68 57.21 15.84
C PRO A 426 0.83 56.93 15.76
N LYS A 427 1.43 56.57 16.91
CA LYS A 427 2.84 56.16 17.00
C LYS A 427 3.10 54.87 16.22
N SER A 428 2.34 53.81 16.48
CA SER A 428 2.49 52.53 15.77
C SER A 428 2.22 52.67 14.28
N ARG A 429 1.21 53.46 13.89
CA ARG A 429 0.90 53.73 12.49
C ARG A 429 2.05 54.41 11.77
N TYR A 430 2.67 55.41 12.40
CA TYR A 430 3.84 56.08 11.85
C TYR A 430 5.03 55.11 11.68
N ILE A 431 5.30 54.28 12.69
CA ILE A 431 6.37 53.26 12.62
C ILE A 431 6.11 52.26 11.50
N TYR A 432 4.87 51.78 11.37
CA TYR A 432 4.47 50.87 10.30
C TYR A 432 4.65 51.50 8.91
N HIS A 433 4.12 52.71 8.71
CA HIS A 433 4.22 53.41 7.43
C HIS A 433 5.69 53.64 7.03
N LYS A 434 6.52 54.13 7.96
CA LYS A 434 7.95 54.31 7.73
C LYS A 434 8.64 53.00 7.35
N ALA A 435 8.32 51.91 8.04
CA ALA A 435 8.90 50.60 7.73
C ALA A 435 8.46 50.06 6.36
N ILE A 436 7.21 50.27 5.94
CA ILE A 436 6.76 49.88 4.59
C ILE A 436 7.51 50.68 3.52
N GLN A 437 7.69 51.98 3.73
CA GLN A 437 8.47 52.82 2.81
C GLN A 437 9.92 52.37 2.72
N GLU A 438 10.56 52.04 3.85
CA GLU A 438 11.96 51.60 3.89
C GLU A 438 12.19 50.20 3.30
N TYR A 439 11.30 49.23 3.58
CA TYR A 439 11.49 47.84 3.16
C TYR A 439 10.95 47.53 1.76
N TYR A 440 9.83 48.14 1.39
CA TYR A 440 9.11 47.81 0.15
C TYR A 440 9.08 48.97 -0.86
N ASN A 441 9.57 50.15 -0.49
CA ASN A 441 9.52 51.36 -1.32
C ASN A 441 8.09 51.70 -1.78
N ILE A 442 7.12 51.50 -0.89
CA ILE A 442 5.70 51.80 -1.09
C ILE A 442 5.30 52.94 -0.15
N ASP A 443 4.55 53.90 -0.68
CA ASP A 443 3.90 54.95 0.09
C ASP A 443 2.42 54.59 0.30
N LEU A 444 2.01 54.33 1.55
CA LEU A 444 0.66 53.89 1.89
C LEU A 444 -0.22 55.06 2.35
N LYS A 445 -1.47 55.12 1.88
CA LYS A 445 -2.47 56.06 2.45
C LYS A 445 -2.79 55.72 3.91
N PRO A 446 -3.35 56.66 4.70
CA PRO A 446 -3.65 56.42 6.12
C PRO A 446 -4.57 55.23 6.41
N ASP A 447 -5.48 54.91 5.50
CA ASP A 447 -6.46 53.81 5.61
C ASP A 447 -6.01 52.51 4.89
N GLU A 448 -4.78 52.45 4.40
CA GLU A 448 -4.26 51.29 3.65
C GLU A 448 -3.31 50.42 4.49
N LEU A 449 -3.28 49.13 4.20
CA LEU A 449 -2.35 48.15 4.76
C LEU A 449 -1.77 47.29 3.64
N LEU A 450 -0.48 46.98 3.74
CA LEU A 450 0.19 45.97 2.92
C LEU A 450 -0.01 44.59 3.55
N VAL A 451 -0.55 43.66 2.78
CA VAL A 451 -0.83 42.27 3.15
C VAL A 451 -0.31 41.32 2.07
N ARG A 452 -0.43 40.01 2.32
CA ARG A 452 -0.15 38.97 1.34
C ARG A 452 -1.43 38.24 0.94
N VAL A 453 -1.60 37.98 -0.34
CA VAL A 453 -2.78 37.29 -0.89
C VAL A 453 -2.30 36.09 -1.71
N PRO A 454 -2.93 34.91 -1.62
CA PRO A 454 -2.61 33.78 -2.50
C PRO A 454 -2.61 34.18 -3.97
N HIS A 455 -1.55 33.82 -4.70
CA HIS A 455 -1.45 34.12 -6.11
C HIS A 455 -2.54 33.41 -6.93
N ASN A 456 -2.84 32.17 -6.53
CA ASN A 456 -3.93 31.37 -7.08
C ASN A 456 -5.07 31.28 -6.07
N ARG A 457 -6.30 31.16 -6.58
CA ARG A 457 -7.46 30.86 -5.74
C ARG A 457 -7.30 29.50 -5.08
N LEU A 458 -7.43 29.50 -3.77
CA LEU A 458 -7.34 28.31 -2.95
C LEU A 458 -8.71 27.64 -2.81
N ASN A 459 -8.73 26.32 -2.83
CA ASN A 459 -9.90 25.54 -2.45
C ASN A 459 -10.01 25.42 -0.92
N ASN A 460 -11.16 24.95 -0.40
CA ASN A 460 -11.38 24.84 1.05
C ASN A 460 -10.31 24.03 1.79
N THR A 461 -9.80 22.94 1.19
CA THR A 461 -8.73 22.13 1.78
C THR A 461 -7.44 22.91 1.93
N GLU A 462 -7.04 23.63 0.88
CA GLU A 462 -5.84 24.47 0.92
C GLU A 462 -5.99 25.60 1.95
N ILE A 463 -7.14 26.27 2.00
CA ILE A 463 -7.41 27.36 2.96
C ILE A 463 -7.35 26.85 4.40
N ASN A 464 -8.05 25.75 4.70
CA ASN A 464 -8.08 25.18 6.04
C ASN A 464 -6.68 24.71 6.48
N ASN A 465 -5.91 24.08 5.58
CA ASN A 465 -4.56 23.61 5.90
C ASN A 465 -3.59 24.77 6.13
N LEU A 466 -3.65 25.82 5.32
CA LEU A 466 -2.87 27.04 5.55
C LEU A 466 -3.23 27.72 6.88
N ALA A 467 -4.52 27.82 7.20
CA ALA A 467 -4.97 28.40 8.45
C ALA A 467 -4.46 27.59 9.66
N ALA A 468 -4.56 26.27 9.60
CA ALA A 468 -4.07 25.36 10.63
C ALA A 468 -2.55 25.45 10.82
N SER A 469 -1.78 25.34 9.75
CA SER A 469 -0.32 25.34 9.81
C SER A 469 0.26 26.71 10.13
N SER A 470 -0.48 27.80 9.96
CA SER A 470 -0.05 29.12 10.43
C SER A 470 0.18 29.17 11.96
N ASN A 471 -0.37 28.20 12.70
CA ASN A 471 -0.20 28.04 14.14
C ASN A 471 0.98 27.14 14.52
N GLN A 472 1.69 26.55 13.54
CA GLN A 472 2.77 25.61 13.80
C GLN A 472 3.87 26.24 14.68
N GLY A 473 4.25 25.54 15.75
CA GLY A 473 5.26 26.01 16.73
C GLY A 473 4.75 27.09 17.70
N ARG A 474 3.48 27.49 17.60
CA ARG A 474 2.82 28.48 18.46
C ARG A 474 1.46 27.97 18.91
N PHE A 475 1.47 26.74 19.42
CA PHE A 475 0.28 26.04 19.89
C PHE A 475 -0.08 26.56 21.28
N ASN A 476 -1.31 27.05 21.42
CA ASN A 476 -1.85 27.41 22.72
C ASN A 476 -2.51 26.21 23.41
N SER A 477 -2.70 25.11 22.66
CA SER A 477 -3.38 23.91 23.11
C SER A 477 -2.95 22.65 22.34
N GLU A 478 -3.23 21.47 22.90
CA GLU A 478 -2.95 20.17 22.27
C GLU A 478 -3.79 19.96 21.00
N SER A 479 -5.00 20.50 21.00
CA SER A 479 -5.88 20.53 19.84
C SER A 479 -5.27 21.30 18.68
N ASP A 480 -4.72 22.50 18.92
CA ASP A 480 -4.06 23.30 17.88
C ASP A 480 -2.89 22.54 17.26
N HIS A 481 -2.11 21.85 18.10
CA HIS A 481 -1.00 21.02 17.67
C HIS A 481 -1.48 19.87 16.78
N ALA A 482 -2.51 19.14 17.22
CA ALA A 482 -3.07 18.02 16.46
C ALA A 482 -3.63 18.45 15.10
N ILE A 483 -4.32 19.59 15.00
CA ILE A 483 -4.83 20.12 13.72
C ILE A 483 -3.67 20.47 12.77
N ALA A 484 -2.66 21.17 13.27
CA ALA A 484 -1.53 21.59 12.44
C ALA A 484 -0.75 20.37 11.91
N VAL A 485 -0.53 19.37 12.76
CA VAL A 485 0.12 18.10 12.40
C VAL A 485 -0.71 17.32 11.38
N LEU A 486 -2.03 17.21 11.59
CA LEU A 486 -2.92 16.56 10.63
C LEU A 486 -2.90 17.25 9.26
N SER A 487 -2.92 18.59 9.25
CA SER A 487 -2.86 19.40 8.03
C SER A 487 -1.54 19.22 7.29
N HIS A 488 -0.43 19.14 8.02
CA HIS A 488 0.90 18.90 7.44
C HIS A 488 0.99 17.55 6.72
N TYR A 489 0.43 16.48 7.30
CA TYR A 489 0.54 15.11 6.78
C TYR A 489 -0.65 14.65 5.91
N GLU A 490 -1.69 15.47 5.73
CA GLU A 490 -2.95 15.06 5.08
C GLU A 490 -2.74 14.43 3.70
N ALA A 491 -1.89 15.03 2.86
CA ALA A 491 -1.61 14.52 1.51
C ALA A 491 -1.08 13.08 1.55
N LYS A 492 -0.14 12.79 2.46
CA LYS A 492 0.46 11.46 2.64
C LYS A 492 -0.50 10.47 3.28
N LEU A 493 -1.36 10.93 4.19
CA LEU A 493 -2.38 10.10 4.82
C LEU A 493 -3.43 9.62 3.82
N LYS A 494 -3.83 10.47 2.86
CA LYS A 494 -4.75 10.09 1.76
C LYS A 494 -4.15 9.03 0.83
N GLU A 495 -2.82 9.04 0.67
CA GLU A 495 -2.06 8.06 -0.11
C GLU A 495 -1.78 6.75 0.66
N LEU A 496 -2.02 6.72 1.98
CA LEU A 496 -1.73 5.55 2.81
C LEU A 496 -2.89 4.56 2.79
N ASP A 497 -2.93 3.70 1.78
CA ASP A 497 -3.97 2.68 1.56
C ASP A 497 -3.56 1.25 1.96
N GLN A 498 -2.31 1.07 2.37
CA GLN A 498 -1.75 -0.22 2.74
C GLN A 498 -1.74 -0.47 4.25
N LYS A 499 -1.76 -1.76 4.62
CA LYS A 499 -1.47 -2.22 5.99
C LYS A 499 0.01 -1.99 6.32
N LEU A 500 0.28 -1.62 7.57
CA LEU A 500 1.60 -1.33 8.12
C LEU A 500 2.07 -2.48 9.02
N ASP A 501 2.59 -3.55 8.44
CA ASP A 501 3.01 -4.71 9.23
C ASP A 501 4.31 -4.44 10.01
N ALA A 502 4.33 -4.89 11.27
CA ALA A 502 5.47 -4.70 12.17
C ALA A 502 5.52 -5.80 13.24
N ASP A 503 6.73 -6.18 13.66
CA ASP A 503 6.95 -7.15 14.73
C ASP A 503 6.87 -6.54 16.14
N SER A 504 6.98 -5.21 16.25
CA SER A 504 6.93 -4.50 17.53
C SER A 504 6.35 -3.09 17.37
N ILE A 505 5.83 -2.54 18.47
CA ILE A 505 5.34 -1.16 18.54
C ILE A 505 6.40 -0.12 18.16
N TYR A 506 7.67 -0.38 18.49
CA TYR A 506 8.80 0.51 18.17
C TYR A 506 9.10 0.51 16.67
N SER A 507 8.96 -0.63 16.00
CA SER A 507 9.08 -0.69 14.53
C SER A 507 7.87 -0.03 13.87
N LEU A 508 6.67 -0.33 14.36
CA LEU A 508 5.41 0.17 13.80
C LEU A 508 5.38 1.70 13.75
N LYS A 509 5.67 2.39 14.86
CA LYS A 509 5.67 3.86 14.89
C LYS A 509 6.68 4.46 13.91
N ASN A 510 7.82 3.80 13.69
CA ASN A 510 8.83 4.23 12.74
C ASN A 510 8.39 3.96 11.29
N ILE A 511 7.67 2.86 11.03
CA ILE A 511 7.09 2.55 9.72
C ILE A 511 6.03 3.60 9.36
N VAL A 512 5.15 3.98 10.29
CA VAL A 512 4.20 5.08 10.11
C VAL A 512 4.95 6.36 9.72
N ALA A 513 5.96 6.75 10.51
CA ALA A 513 6.74 7.94 10.25
C ALA A 513 7.43 7.92 8.88
N LYS A 514 8.02 6.79 8.49
CA LYS A 514 8.66 6.62 7.17
C LYS A 514 7.69 6.74 6.01
N ASN A 515 6.48 6.15 6.12
CA ASN A 515 5.47 6.23 5.07
C ASN A 515 4.89 7.63 4.91
N LEU A 516 4.72 8.35 6.02
CA LEU A 516 4.22 9.74 6.02
C LEU A 516 5.30 10.78 5.75
N ASN A 517 6.57 10.37 5.63
CA ASN A 517 7.65 11.30 5.36
C ASN A 517 7.57 11.83 3.91
N PHE A 518 7.80 13.14 3.76
CA PHE A 518 7.77 13.81 2.45
C PHE A 518 9.08 13.62 1.67
N ASP A 519 10.22 13.63 2.36
CA ASP A 519 11.55 13.47 1.77
C ASP A 519 12.31 12.34 2.46
N LYS A 520 13.05 11.54 1.69
CA LYS A 520 13.93 10.49 2.23
C LYS A 520 15.15 11.07 2.96
N ALA A 521 15.53 12.32 2.71
CA ALA A 521 16.68 12.97 3.32
C ALA A 521 16.42 13.54 4.73
N THR A 522 15.16 13.84 5.08
CA THR A 522 14.79 14.36 6.39
C THR A 522 14.49 13.23 7.37
N HIS A 523 14.87 13.40 8.63
CA HIS A 523 14.53 12.42 9.66
C HIS A 523 13.02 12.44 9.91
N PRO A 524 12.32 11.29 9.81
CA PRO A 524 10.89 11.25 10.04
C PRO A 524 10.52 11.70 11.45
N ASN A 525 9.54 12.60 11.59
CA ASN A 525 9.00 12.96 12.89
C ASN A 525 8.02 11.88 13.36
N VAL A 526 8.51 10.99 14.24
CA VAL A 526 7.74 9.82 14.70
C VAL A 526 6.50 10.22 15.47
N THR A 527 6.59 11.19 16.39
CA THR A 527 5.47 11.57 17.24
C THR A 527 4.34 12.19 16.41
N ASP A 528 4.67 13.18 15.58
CA ASP A 528 3.66 13.93 14.84
C ASP A 528 3.04 13.08 13.73
N SER A 529 3.83 12.24 13.05
CA SER A 529 3.29 11.32 12.03
C SER A 529 2.26 10.35 12.62
N ASN A 530 2.54 9.79 13.81
CA ASN A 530 1.62 8.87 14.46
C ASN A 530 0.39 9.59 15.04
N LEU A 531 0.56 10.81 15.57
CA LEU A 531 -0.56 11.63 16.01
C LEU A 531 -1.47 11.98 14.82
N ALA A 532 -0.89 12.35 13.67
CA ALA A 532 -1.63 12.62 12.45
C ALA A 532 -2.44 11.41 12.01
N LEU A 533 -1.84 10.22 11.99
CA LEU A 533 -2.54 8.98 11.62
C LEU A 533 -3.68 8.64 12.59
N LEU A 534 -3.48 8.83 13.89
CA LEU A 534 -4.53 8.63 14.90
C LEU A 534 -5.71 9.57 14.66
N MET A 535 -5.42 10.87 14.50
CA MET A 535 -6.44 11.91 14.24
C MET A 535 -7.12 11.74 12.87
N TYR A 536 -6.42 11.16 11.90
CA TYR A 536 -6.97 10.85 10.59
C TYR A 536 -8.06 9.77 10.67
N ASN A 537 -7.84 8.75 11.50
CA ASN A 537 -8.74 7.61 11.69
C ASN A 537 -9.82 7.83 12.77
N MET A 538 -9.74 8.91 13.56
CA MET A 538 -10.76 9.22 14.58
C MET A 538 -11.99 9.90 13.99
N PRO A 539 -13.17 9.68 14.60
CA PRO A 539 -14.39 10.41 14.25
C PRO A 539 -14.28 11.85 14.72
N ARG A 540 -14.89 12.77 13.96
CA ARG A 540 -14.83 14.22 14.18
C ARG A 540 -16.23 14.75 14.48
N THR A 541 -16.68 14.62 15.72
CA THR A 541 -17.88 15.33 16.19
C THR A 541 -17.45 16.54 17.03
N LYS A 542 -18.34 17.53 17.22
CA LYS A 542 -18.05 18.78 17.94
C LYS A 542 -17.52 18.61 19.36
N THR A 543 -17.63 17.41 19.95
CA THR A 543 -17.19 17.10 21.32
C THR A 543 -16.24 15.91 21.41
N GLN A 544 -16.03 15.16 20.32
CA GLN A 544 -15.23 13.93 20.28
C GLN A 544 -14.28 14.06 19.08
N GLY A 545 -12.99 14.27 19.38
CA GLY A 545 -11.95 14.43 18.37
C GLY A 545 -10.85 15.35 18.89
N ILE A 546 -10.57 16.41 18.16
CA ILE A 546 -9.48 17.35 18.45
C ILE A 546 -9.61 17.99 19.84
N GLU A 547 -10.81 18.44 20.25
CA GLU A 547 -11.05 19.12 21.55
C GLU A 547 -10.91 18.20 22.77
N LEU A 548 -10.96 16.88 22.56
CA LEU A 548 -10.84 15.86 23.61
C LEU A 548 -9.48 15.97 24.31
N LEU A 549 -8.41 16.21 23.56
CA LEU A 549 -7.05 16.33 24.10
C LEU A 549 -6.96 17.51 25.08
N ASN A 550 -7.50 18.67 24.72
CA ASN A 550 -7.53 19.85 25.59
C ASN A 550 -8.35 19.60 26.87
N ARG A 551 -9.54 19.01 26.73
CA ARG A 551 -10.40 18.70 27.87
C ARG A 551 -9.67 17.82 28.89
N TRP A 552 -9.00 16.77 28.43
CA TRP A 552 -8.27 15.87 29.31
C TRP A 552 -6.97 16.45 29.82
N GLN A 553 -6.22 17.20 29.01
CA GLN A 553 -5.04 17.90 29.49
C GLN A 553 -5.39 18.82 30.66
N LYS A 554 -6.51 19.56 30.57
CA LYS A 554 -7.04 20.38 31.67
C LYS A 554 -7.47 19.53 32.87
N ALA A 555 -8.21 18.44 32.66
CA ALA A 555 -8.64 17.55 33.75
C ALA A 555 -7.46 16.86 34.48
N PHE A 556 -6.34 16.69 33.80
CA PHE A 556 -5.08 16.14 34.31
C PHE A 556 -4.03 17.20 34.60
N SER A 557 -4.40 18.48 34.80
CA SER A 557 -3.44 19.55 35.10
C SER A 557 -2.51 19.24 36.28
N ASN A 558 -3.02 18.48 37.27
CA ASN A 558 -2.28 18.08 38.47
C ASN A 558 -1.56 16.72 38.32
N ASP A 559 -1.75 16.01 37.20
CA ASP A 559 -1.15 14.71 36.89
C ASP A 559 -0.90 14.55 35.39
N ILE A 560 -0.04 15.42 34.85
CA ILE A 560 0.28 15.45 33.42
C ILE A 560 0.94 14.15 32.94
N LYS A 561 1.59 13.41 33.85
CA LYS A 561 2.22 12.12 33.52
C LYS A 561 1.18 11.07 33.13
N SER A 562 0.07 10.98 33.87
CA SER A 562 -1.02 10.07 33.52
C SER A 562 -1.71 10.47 32.22
N TYR A 563 -1.86 11.77 31.96
CA TYR A 563 -2.34 12.27 30.66
C TYR A 563 -1.46 11.81 29.51
N GLU A 564 -0.15 12.08 29.59
CA GLU A 564 0.80 11.68 28.54
C GLU A 564 0.89 10.15 28.40
N LYS A 565 0.70 9.39 29.48
CA LYS A 565 0.68 7.93 29.44
C LYS A 565 -0.44 7.39 28.54
N VAL A 566 -1.67 7.90 28.70
CA VAL A 566 -2.82 7.48 27.88
C VAL A 566 -2.65 8.00 26.45
N LYS A 567 -2.34 9.30 26.28
CA LYS A 567 -2.12 9.90 24.96
C LYS A 567 -1.08 9.12 24.15
N LYS A 568 0.08 8.85 24.74
CA LYS A 568 1.17 8.11 24.08
C LYS A 568 0.78 6.68 23.73
N MET A 569 0.01 6.00 24.58
CA MET A 569 -0.48 4.64 24.31
C MET A 569 -1.30 4.58 23.01
N PHE A 570 -2.20 5.54 22.81
CA PHE A 570 -3.01 5.65 21.59
C PHE A 570 -2.19 6.12 20.40
N VAL A 571 -1.37 7.16 20.56
CA VAL A 571 -0.54 7.72 19.48
C VAL A 571 0.42 6.66 18.95
N ASP A 572 1.17 5.97 19.80
CA ASP A 572 2.09 4.92 19.34
C ASP A 572 1.35 3.77 18.61
N ASN A 573 0.10 3.49 18.99
CA ASN A 573 -0.74 2.46 18.38
C ASN A 573 -1.58 2.94 17.19
N ALA A 574 -1.35 4.15 16.68
CA ALA A 574 -2.05 4.67 15.49
C ALA A 574 -1.97 3.70 14.30
N GLY A 575 -0.78 3.11 14.09
CA GLY A 575 -0.58 2.06 13.08
C GLY A 575 -1.36 0.78 13.34
N SER A 576 -1.59 0.41 14.62
CA SER A 576 -2.35 -0.80 14.99
C SER A 576 -3.82 -0.63 14.64
N PHE A 577 -4.39 0.55 14.97
CA PHE A 577 -5.76 0.89 14.59
C PHE A 577 -5.91 0.96 13.06
N HIS A 578 -4.98 1.63 12.37
CA HIS A 578 -4.91 1.66 10.91
C HIS A 578 -4.91 0.25 10.30
N ASN A 579 -4.10 -0.65 10.86
CA ASN A 579 -4.01 -2.03 10.40
C ASN A 579 -5.32 -2.79 10.52
N LEU A 580 -6.05 -2.63 11.61
CA LEU A 580 -7.35 -3.29 11.82
C LEU A 580 -8.42 -2.75 10.87
N ILE A 581 -8.42 -1.44 10.62
CA ILE A 581 -9.29 -0.81 9.61
C ILE A 581 -9.01 -1.45 8.23
N HIS A 582 -7.75 -1.69 7.89
CA HIS A 582 -7.34 -2.29 6.62
C HIS A 582 -7.35 -3.84 6.61
N ASP A 583 -7.74 -4.49 7.71
CA ASP A 583 -7.72 -5.94 7.82
C ASP A 583 -9.00 -6.59 7.26
N MET A 584 -8.86 -7.29 6.15
CA MET A 584 -9.95 -8.04 5.51
C MET A 584 -10.26 -9.37 6.20
N ASN A 585 -9.47 -9.79 7.20
CA ASN A 585 -9.87 -10.90 8.07
C ASN A 585 -11.02 -10.50 9.00
N PHE A 586 -11.20 -9.20 9.26
CA PHE A 586 -12.21 -8.65 10.16
C PHE A 586 -13.00 -7.52 9.44
N PRO A 587 -13.71 -7.83 8.34
CA PRO A 587 -14.32 -6.82 7.50
C PRO A 587 -15.50 -6.09 8.17
N LYS A 588 -16.11 -6.67 9.22
CA LYS A 588 -17.22 -6.08 9.99
C LYS A 588 -16.76 -5.37 11.28
N VAL A 589 -15.47 -5.43 11.62
CA VAL A 589 -14.91 -4.64 12.73
C VAL A 589 -14.63 -3.23 12.22
N SER A 590 -15.50 -2.29 12.60
CA SER A 590 -15.34 -0.86 12.30
C SER A 590 -14.89 -0.11 13.53
N LEU A 591 -13.68 0.45 13.51
CA LEU A 591 -13.10 1.16 14.66
C LEU A 591 -13.22 2.69 14.53
N ASN A 592 -13.30 3.24 13.32
CA ASN A 592 -13.30 4.69 13.15
C ASN A 592 -14.44 5.38 13.89
N ALA A 593 -15.62 4.76 13.95
CA ALA A 593 -16.76 5.33 14.68
C ALA A 593 -16.54 5.42 16.20
N TYR A 594 -15.64 4.61 16.76
CA TYR A 594 -15.50 4.42 18.21
C TYR A 594 -14.20 5.00 18.77
N LEU A 595 -13.16 5.22 17.95
CA LEU A 595 -11.81 5.57 18.44
C LEU A 595 -11.77 6.80 19.35
N SER A 596 -12.53 7.85 19.06
CA SER A 596 -12.56 9.05 19.93
C SER A 596 -13.19 8.73 21.28
N ASP A 597 -14.32 8.03 21.30
CA ASP A 597 -14.98 7.63 22.54
C ASP A 597 -14.15 6.63 23.35
N ILE A 598 -13.55 5.65 22.70
CA ILE A 598 -12.62 4.71 23.35
C ILE A 598 -11.50 5.47 24.06
N MET A 599 -10.92 6.49 23.41
CA MET A 599 -9.88 7.33 23.99
C MET A 599 -10.44 8.17 25.15
N ASP A 600 -11.61 8.77 24.99
CA ASP A 600 -12.30 9.55 26.02
C ASP A 600 -12.52 8.74 27.29
N ARG A 601 -13.12 7.57 27.12
CA ARG A 601 -13.42 6.63 28.20
C ARG A 601 -12.15 6.09 28.81
N SER A 602 -11.06 5.92 28.04
CA SER A 602 -9.77 5.52 28.59
C SER A 602 -9.17 6.57 29.53
N PHE A 603 -9.25 7.85 29.18
CA PHE A 603 -8.84 8.92 30.09
C PHE A 603 -9.74 8.99 31.33
N ALA A 604 -11.06 8.93 31.16
CA ALA A 604 -12.01 8.94 32.29
C ALA A 604 -11.75 7.77 33.25
N ASN A 605 -11.46 6.60 32.70
CA ASN A 605 -11.17 5.40 33.46
C ASN A 605 -9.92 5.58 34.34
N LEU A 606 -8.84 6.12 33.77
CA LEU A 606 -7.61 6.35 34.51
C LEU A 606 -7.75 7.47 35.54
N LYS A 607 -8.58 8.48 35.25
CA LYS A 607 -8.85 9.61 36.16
C LYS A 607 -9.68 9.19 37.38
N ASN A 608 -10.73 8.40 37.15
CA ASN A 608 -11.78 8.16 38.13
C ASN A 608 -11.57 6.88 38.96
N TYR A 609 -10.78 5.92 38.48
CA TYR A 609 -10.61 4.62 39.15
C TYR A 609 -9.15 4.27 39.39
N GLN A 610 -8.86 3.88 40.63
CA GLN A 610 -7.51 3.54 41.05
C GLN A 610 -7.03 2.22 40.42
N SER A 611 -7.94 1.29 40.15
CA SER A 611 -7.62 -0.02 39.60
C SER A 611 -8.54 -0.45 38.45
N THR A 612 -8.04 -1.37 37.61
CA THR A 612 -8.85 -2.01 36.56
C THR A 612 -10.06 -2.73 37.15
N SER A 613 -9.90 -3.42 38.28
CA SER A 613 -10.98 -4.17 38.92
C SER A 613 -12.12 -3.27 39.38
N GLU A 614 -11.79 -2.12 39.99
CA GLU A 614 -12.78 -1.12 40.43
C GLU A 614 -13.55 -0.55 39.24
N SER A 615 -12.83 -0.18 38.18
CA SER A 615 -13.46 0.35 36.97
C SER A 615 -14.40 -0.67 36.32
N LEU A 616 -13.96 -1.91 36.12
CA LEU A 616 -14.79 -2.95 35.51
C LEU A 616 -16.00 -3.29 36.38
N LYS A 617 -15.85 -3.24 37.71
CA LYS A 617 -16.97 -3.41 38.64
C LYS A 617 -17.99 -2.29 38.47
N SER A 618 -17.55 -1.03 38.44
CA SER A 618 -18.44 0.12 38.22
C SER A 618 -19.17 0.02 36.87
N LEU A 619 -18.48 -0.39 35.82
CA LEU A 619 -19.04 -0.61 34.49
C LEU A 619 -20.08 -1.74 34.51
N SER A 620 -19.75 -2.88 35.12
CA SER A 620 -20.66 -4.01 35.26
C SER A 620 -21.92 -3.64 36.03
N GLU A 621 -21.80 -2.87 37.11
CA GLU A 621 -22.95 -2.40 37.87
C GLU A 621 -23.84 -1.44 37.08
N LYS A 622 -23.25 -0.60 36.22
CA LYS A 622 -24.00 0.29 35.32
C LYS A 622 -24.87 -0.53 34.36
N PHE A 623 -24.28 -1.49 33.67
CA PHE A 623 -24.99 -2.30 32.66
C PHE A 623 -25.93 -3.36 33.26
N TYR A 624 -25.69 -3.78 34.50
CA TYR A 624 -26.56 -4.74 35.20
C TYR A 624 -27.82 -4.08 35.81
N LYS A 625 -27.75 -2.80 36.19
CA LYS A 625 -28.88 -2.09 36.83
C LYS A 625 -29.88 -1.49 35.84
N THR A 626 -29.48 -1.29 34.59
CA THR A 626 -30.37 -0.81 33.52
C THR A 626 -31.10 -2.01 32.93
N SER A 627 -32.36 -2.23 33.33
CA SER A 627 -33.23 -3.27 32.77
C SER A 627 -33.25 -3.21 31.25
N SER A 628 -33.19 -4.37 30.59
CA SER A 628 -33.11 -4.54 29.13
C SER A 628 -34.16 -3.75 28.33
N LEU A 629 -35.31 -3.39 28.92
CA LEU A 629 -36.34 -2.59 28.26
C LEU A 629 -36.00 -1.09 28.07
N GLU A 630 -35.21 -0.46 28.96
CA GLU A 630 -34.90 0.98 28.85
C GLU A 630 -33.76 1.27 27.85
N MET A 631 -32.98 0.26 27.46
CA MET A 631 -31.88 0.39 26.50
C MET A 631 -32.33 0.50 25.04
N PHE A 632 -33.54 0.03 24.70
CA PHE A 632 -34.00 -0.08 23.31
C PHE A 632 -34.56 1.22 22.71
N GLU A 633 -34.80 2.27 23.49
CA GLU A 633 -35.55 3.43 22.98
C GLU A 633 -34.74 4.44 22.15
N LYS A 634 -33.40 4.34 22.05
CA LYS A 634 -32.58 5.30 21.27
C LYS A 634 -31.36 4.67 20.61
N SER A 635 -31.31 4.65 19.27
CA SER A 635 -30.17 4.10 18.49
C SER A 635 -28.81 4.72 18.82
N ASP A 636 -28.79 5.98 19.23
CA ASP A 636 -27.55 6.70 19.57
C ASP A 636 -26.95 6.24 20.91
N GLN A 637 -27.74 5.57 21.77
CA GLN A 637 -27.30 5.08 23.08
C GLN A 637 -26.44 3.82 22.95
N ALA A 638 -26.73 2.94 22.00
CA ALA A 638 -26.00 1.68 21.81
C ALA A 638 -24.53 1.89 21.40
N THR A 639 -24.26 2.86 20.51
CA THR A 639 -22.89 3.23 20.11
C THR A 639 -22.09 3.83 21.28
N SER A 640 -22.75 4.62 22.13
CA SER A 640 -22.13 5.15 23.36
C SER A 640 -21.84 4.04 24.37
N ASP A 641 -22.75 3.07 24.51
CA ASP A 641 -22.65 2.00 25.51
C ASP A 641 -21.55 0.98 25.17
N ILE A 642 -21.44 0.55 23.90
CA ILE A 642 -20.32 -0.30 23.46
C ILE A 642 -18.98 0.45 23.58
N SER A 643 -18.95 1.76 23.31
CA SER A 643 -17.75 2.58 23.49
C SER A 643 -17.31 2.66 24.95
N GLU A 644 -18.24 2.66 25.90
CA GLU A 644 -17.91 2.62 27.33
C GLU A 644 -17.27 1.30 27.74
N ILE A 645 -17.82 0.16 27.28
CA ILE A 645 -17.26 -1.15 27.60
C ILE A 645 -15.90 -1.34 26.92
N LEU A 646 -15.81 -1.03 25.64
CA LEU A 646 -14.58 -1.13 24.85
C LEU A 646 -13.49 -0.17 25.36
N GLY A 647 -13.87 1.07 25.67
CA GLY A 647 -13.00 2.05 26.31
C GLY A 647 -12.49 1.59 27.67
N GLY A 648 -13.35 0.99 28.50
CA GLY A 648 -12.94 0.38 29.76
C GLY A 648 -12.00 -0.82 29.58
N ALA A 649 -12.23 -1.65 28.56
CA ALA A 649 -11.38 -2.77 28.20
C ALA A 649 -9.99 -2.33 27.74
N ILE A 650 -9.90 -1.23 26.96
CA ILE A 650 -8.63 -0.67 26.49
C ILE A 650 -7.91 0.12 27.59
N ALA A 651 -8.64 0.85 28.45
CA ALA A 651 -8.06 1.68 29.51
C ALA A 651 -7.11 0.91 30.44
N ARG A 652 -7.37 -0.38 30.66
CA ARG A 652 -6.52 -1.22 31.53
C ARG A 652 -5.07 -1.30 31.04
N PHE A 653 -4.84 -1.21 29.73
CA PHE A 653 -3.48 -1.26 29.16
C PHE A 653 -2.66 -0.04 29.59
N ALA A 654 -3.30 1.10 29.85
CA ALA A 654 -2.65 2.29 30.39
C ALA A 654 -2.06 2.08 31.80
N ARG A 655 -2.42 0.99 32.50
CA ARG A 655 -1.88 0.67 33.83
C ARG A 655 -0.61 -0.18 33.79
N PHE A 656 -0.22 -0.74 32.64
CA PHE A 656 1.04 -1.48 32.50
C PHE A 656 2.27 -0.55 32.53
N ASP A 657 3.46 -1.15 32.67
CA ASP A 657 4.75 -0.44 32.62
C ASP A 657 5.02 0.16 31.23
N ASP A 658 4.73 -0.60 30.17
CA ASP A 658 4.77 -0.15 28.78
C ASP A 658 3.38 -0.30 28.13
N PRO A 659 2.50 0.70 28.31
CA PRO A 659 1.14 0.68 27.77
C PRO A 659 1.09 0.50 26.26
N SER A 660 1.97 1.20 25.54
CA SER A 660 2.00 1.18 24.07
C SER A 660 2.28 -0.24 23.57
N LYS A 661 3.26 -0.93 24.16
CA LYS A 661 3.56 -2.33 23.84
C LYS A 661 2.43 -3.26 24.24
N ALA A 662 1.87 -3.11 25.43
CA ALA A 662 0.81 -3.99 25.92
C ALA A 662 -0.44 -3.93 25.03
N LEU A 663 -0.83 -2.72 24.61
CA LEU A 663 -1.95 -2.54 23.68
C LEU A 663 -1.61 -3.06 22.28
N PHE A 664 -0.38 -2.83 21.78
CA PHE A 664 0.06 -3.34 20.48
C PHE A 664 -0.08 -4.87 20.38
N GLU A 665 0.35 -5.60 21.41
CA GLU A 665 0.22 -7.06 21.43
C GLU A 665 -1.25 -7.50 21.39
N ALA A 666 -2.15 -6.78 22.07
CA ALA A 666 -3.58 -7.09 22.02
C ALA A 666 -4.24 -6.71 20.68
N LEU A 667 -3.69 -5.74 19.94
CA LEU A 667 -4.25 -5.28 18.66
C LEU A 667 -3.62 -5.96 17.43
N LYS A 668 -2.57 -6.78 17.61
CA LYS A 668 -1.93 -7.50 16.50
C LYS A 668 -2.89 -8.55 15.94
N SER A 669 -3.12 -8.53 14.61
CA SER A 669 -4.10 -9.41 13.92
C SER A 669 -3.97 -10.88 14.30
N ASP A 670 -2.75 -11.42 14.37
CA ASP A 670 -2.52 -12.83 14.72
C ASP A 670 -2.89 -13.16 16.17
N ASN A 671 -2.65 -12.21 17.08
CA ASN A 671 -3.01 -12.36 18.48
C ASN A 671 -4.53 -12.23 18.69
N ILE A 672 -5.21 -11.41 17.88
CA ILE A 672 -6.68 -11.35 17.84
C ILE A 672 -7.24 -12.68 17.36
N LYS A 673 -6.77 -13.19 16.21
CA LYS A 673 -7.21 -14.51 15.70
C LYS A 673 -6.99 -15.63 16.72
N LYS A 674 -5.82 -15.64 17.34
CA LYS A 674 -5.46 -16.60 18.39
C LYS A 674 -6.42 -16.49 19.58
N GLY A 675 -6.63 -15.28 20.10
CA GLY A 675 -7.51 -15.08 21.25
C GLY A 675 -8.97 -15.39 20.96
N LEU A 676 -9.49 -14.97 19.79
CA LEU A 676 -10.85 -15.33 19.36
C LEU A 676 -11.06 -16.86 19.33
N LYS A 677 -10.04 -17.62 18.92
CA LYS A 677 -10.05 -19.08 18.96
C LYS A 677 -9.96 -19.63 20.38
N GLU A 678 -9.04 -19.11 21.20
CA GLU A 678 -8.84 -19.56 22.59
C GLU A 678 -10.08 -19.31 23.46
N PHE A 679 -10.78 -18.20 23.26
CA PHE A 679 -12.02 -17.87 23.97
C PHE A 679 -13.29 -18.42 23.30
N LYS A 680 -13.13 -19.26 22.26
CA LYS A 680 -14.23 -19.92 21.54
C LYS A 680 -15.26 -18.94 20.94
N ILE A 681 -14.79 -17.76 20.54
CA ILE A 681 -15.59 -16.74 19.85
C ILE A 681 -15.64 -17.04 18.34
N ALA A 682 -14.50 -17.43 17.76
CA ALA A 682 -14.37 -17.66 16.31
C ALA A 682 -13.40 -18.79 15.97
N ASP A 683 -13.60 -19.46 14.82
CA ASP A 683 -12.62 -20.38 14.24
C ASP A 683 -12.59 -20.30 12.69
N VAL A 684 -11.60 -20.95 12.06
CA VAL A 684 -11.36 -20.99 10.60
C VAL A 684 -12.48 -21.71 9.85
N THR A 685 -13.10 -22.68 10.51
CA THR A 685 -14.29 -23.40 10.04
C THR A 685 -15.34 -23.28 11.13
N LYS A 686 -16.61 -23.07 10.77
CA LYS A 686 -17.72 -23.16 11.73
C LYS A 686 -17.59 -24.51 12.44
N ASP A 687 -17.17 -24.50 13.70
CA ASP A 687 -16.84 -25.71 14.43
C ASP A 687 -18.10 -26.60 14.44
N MET A 688 -18.02 -27.78 13.84
CA MET A 688 -19.16 -28.70 13.76
C MET A 688 -19.67 -29.10 15.16
N PHE A 689 -18.86 -28.90 16.21
CA PHE A 689 -19.21 -29.19 17.60
C PHE A 689 -19.55 -27.94 18.43
N ASN A 690 -19.46 -26.74 17.86
CA ASN A 690 -19.88 -25.49 18.51
C ASN A 690 -20.73 -24.63 17.53
N PRO A 691 -22.06 -24.81 17.54
CA PRO A 691 -22.97 -24.15 16.60
C PRO A 691 -22.94 -22.61 16.69
N ASP A 692 -22.45 -22.06 17.81
CA ASP A 692 -22.40 -20.62 18.10
C ASP A 692 -21.09 -19.96 17.61
N SER A 693 -20.10 -20.73 17.14
CA SER A 693 -18.82 -20.17 16.66
C SER A 693 -18.96 -19.43 15.33
N LYS A 694 -18.37 -18.24 15.23
CA LYS A 694 -18.34 -17.42 14.00
C LYS A 694 -17.09 -17.68 13.16
N GLU A 695 -17.18 -17.43 11.86
CA GLU A 695 -15.99 -17.30 11.01
C GLU A 695 -15.34 -15.93 11.23
N PHE A 696 -14.02 -15.81 11.02
CA PHE A 696 -13.33 -14.52 11.21
C PHE A 696 -13.96 -13.36 10.41
N LYS A 697 -14.44 -13.63 9.19
CA LYS A 697 -15.09 -12.63 8.33
C LYS A 697 -16.39 -12.06 8.92
N ASP A 698 -16.99 -12.78 9.87
CA ASP A 698 -18.27 -12.44 10.50
C ASP A 698 -18.10 -11.79 11.87
N ILE A 699 -16.85 -11.62 12.33
CA ILE A 699 -16.52 -10.95 13.59
C ILE A 699 -16.78 -9.46 13.46
N ASP A 700 -17.60 -8.95 14.37
CA ASP A 700 -18.00 -7.55 14.49
C ASP A 700 -17.37 -6.86 15.71
N ILE A 701 -17.78 -5.62 15.98
CA ILE A 701 -17.23 -4.81 17.08
C ILE A 701 -17.57 -5.39 18.48
N TYR A 702 -18.68 -6.10 18.63
CA TYR A 702 -19.09 -6.70 19.91
C TYR A 702 -18.23 -7.93 20.21
N ASP A 703 -18.00 -8.78 19.22
CA ASP A 703 -17.07 -9.92 19.32
C ASP A 703 -15.65 -9.45 19.63
N PHE A 704 -15.22 -8.37 18.98
CA PHE A 704 -13.92 -7.74 19.24
C PHE A 704 -13.83 -7.16 20.66
N THR A 705 -14.91 -6.57 21.17
CA THR A 705 -14.99 -6.06 22.54
C THR A 705 -14.91 -7.20 23.56
N HIS A 706 -15.61 -8.31 23.32
CA HIS A 706 -15.49 -9.52 24.13
C HIS A 706 -14.04 -10.03 24.15
N TYR A 707 -13.39 -10.13 22.99
CA TYR A 707 -11.97 -10.47 22.92
C TYR A 707 -11.11 -9.52 23.76
N LEU A 708 -11.29 -8.20 23.64
CA LEU A 708 -10.49 -7.22 24.37
C LEU A 708 -10.75 -7.21 25.87
N LEU A 709 -11.94 -7.60 26.34
CA LEU A 709 -12.18 -7.87 27.75
C LEU A 709 -11.33 -9.07 28.23
N MET A 710 -11.14 -10.08 27.39
CA MET A 710 -10.46 -11.33 27.77
C MET A 710 -8.96 -11.36 27.43
N ALA A 711 -8.45 -10.46 26.58
CA ALA A 711 -7.04 -10.47 26.18
C ALA A 711 -6.10 -10.42 27.41
N ASN A 712 -4.98 -11.16 27.37
CA ASN A 712 -4.05 -11.33 28.49
C ASN A 712 -4.65 -11.89 29.80
N ARG A 713 -5.79 -12.60 29.71
CA ARG A 713 -6.39 -13.34 30.83
C ARG A 713 -6.48 -14.84 30.52
N GLU A 714 -6.63 -15.63 31.57
CA GLU A 714 -6.82 -17.07 31.44
C GLU A 714 -8.21 -17.37 30.84
N PRO A 715 -8.31 -18.27 29.84
CA PRO A 715 -9.60 -18.61 29.21
C PRO A 715 -10.69 -19.11 30.17
N ASN A 716 -10.29 -19.68 31.31
CA ASN A 716 -11.19 -20.22 32.33
C ASN A 716 -11.26 -19.33 33.59
N GLU A 717 -10.86 -18.05 33.51
CA GLU A 717 -10.98 -17.12 34.63
C GLU A 717 -12.46 -16.93 35.00
N ASN A 718 -12.88 -17.49 36.13
CA ASN A 718 -14.24 -17.30 36.63
C ASN A 718 -14.36 -15.97 37.39
N ASN A 719 -14.66 -14.90 36.64
CA ASN A 719 -14.80 -13.55 37.18
C ASN A 719 -16.23 -13.04 36.94
N PRO A 720 -17.09 -12.97 37.98
CA PRO A 720 -18.49 -12.58 37.83
C PRO A 720 -18.70 -11.21 37.20
N VAL A 721 -17.78 -10.26 37.43
CA VAL A 721 -17.84 -8.92 36.84
C VAL A 721 -17.62 -8.99 35.34
N LEU A 722 -16.65 -9.80 34.89
CA LEU A 722 -16.36 -9.98 33.47
C LEU A 722 -17.44 -10.75 32.76
N ASN A 723 -17.95 -11.81 33.37
CA ASN A 723 -19.04 -12.60 32.80
C ASN A 723 -20.28 -11.72 32.54
N ARG A 724 -20.63 -10.84 33.49
CA ARG A 724 -21.73 -9.87 33.32
C ARG A 724 -21.48 -8.86 32.20
N LEU A 725 -20.25 -8.36 32.06
CA LEU A 725 -19.91 -7.45 30.96
C LEU A 725 -19.95 -8.14 29.61
N ILE A 726 -19.49 -9.39 29.53
CA ILE A 726 -19.55 -10.21 28.32
C ILE A 726 -21.01 -10.50 27.95
N GLU A 727 -21.87 -10.79 28.93
CA GLU A 727 -23.31 -10.95 28.73
C GLU A 727 -23.95 -9.66 28.22
N ALA A 728 -23.65 -8.51 28.83
CA ALA A 728 -24.13 -7.20 28.37
C ALA A 728 -23.69 -6.90 26.92
N VAL A 729 -22.44 -7.22 26.54
CA VAL A 729 -21.96 -7.06 25.16
C VAL A 729 -22.75 -7.95 24.19
N LYS A 730 -23.11 -9.17 24.60
CA LYS A 730 -23.93 -10.08 23.79
C LYS A 730 -25.38 -9.61 23.66
N ASP A 731 -25.95 -9.03 24.71
CA ASP A 731 -27.32 -8.49 24.68
C ASP A 731 -27.45 -7.25 23.79
N MET A 732 -26.36 -6.49 23.61
CA MET A 732 -26.30 -5.35 22.69
C MET A 732 -26.12 -5.74 21.21
N GLN A 733 -25.62 -6.95 20.95
CA GLN A 733 -25.31 -7.49 19.63
C GLN A 733 -26.57 -8.08 19.00
#